data_AF-A0A0T6LYN8-F1
#
_entry.id   AF-A0A0T6LYN8-F1
#
_cell.length_a   1.000
_cell.length_b   1.000
_cell.length_c   1.000
_cell.angle_alpha   90.00
_cell.angle_beta   90.00
_cell.angle_gamma   90.00
#
_symmetry.space_group_name_H-M   'P 1'
#
loop_
_entity.id
_entity.type
_entity.pdbx_description
1 polymer ?
#
loop_
_entity_poly.entity_id
_entity_poly.type
_entity_poly.pdbx_seq_one_letter_code
_entity_poly.pdbx_strand_id
1 'polypeptide(L)'
;MPGLDERLSTLVGDRTAKVLADSLGLRTVGDLLHHYPRRYAERGELTSLDDLAVDEHVTVVARIAKVTRVPFRGRRGDRLDVVVTDGRGSLTLVFFNQSWRERDLRPGRRGLFAGKVTVFNRVRQLAHPDYKLLDEEDGSQAARDFANQLIPVYPASAKMQSWKIAQCVEVALDSLAASGWAGVGEPLPAALRDSRGLIPLPEALEKAHRPRTRAEAEQARQRLKWDEAFVLQVALAQRRRAEANLPAVPRVPRPGGLLDAFDARLPFTLTEGQRHVSAEIFTDLATEHPMHRLLQGEVGSGKTLVALRAMLAVVDSGGQAVLLAPTEVLAQQHHRSIVEMMGPLAEQGVLGGAAEGTKVALLTGSAGAAVRRQVLLDLVTGEAGIVVGTHALIEDRVRFHDLGLVVVDEQHRFGVEQRDALRAKADRPPHLLVMTATPIPRTVAMTVFGDLETSVLDQLPAGRSPIASHVVPNREKPHFLARAWERVREEVAAGHQAYVVCPRIGDDEDRPAGRRGPDPDEVDGSGADGSGAGEEERRPPLAVVDVAGQLRDGPLRGLRIEVLHGRLAPDAKDDVMRRFADGGVDVLVATTVIEVGVNVPNATAMVIMDADRFGVSQLHQLRGRVGRGSAPGLCLLVSDAPEGTPARERLGAVAATLDGFALSRIDLEQRREGDVLGQAQSGSRSSLRMLTVIQDEDVIEAAREEATALVAADPELAGHPDLRGALASLLDAERAEFLEKG
;
A
#
# COMPACT_ATOMS: atom_id res chain seq x y z
N MET A 1 -8.58 19.41 34.18
CA MET A 1 -9.88 18.72 34.18
C MET A 1 -9.70 17.42 33.43
N PRO A 2 -10.36 16.32 33.83
CA PRO A 2 -10.22 15.05 33.13
C PRO A 2 -10.77 15.19 31.71
N GLY A 3 -9.95 14.83 30.75
CA GLY A 3 -10.21 14.95 29.31
C GLY A 3 -9.33 13.95 28.55
N LEU A 4 -9.52 13.85 27.24
CA LEU A 4 -8.82 12.84 26.44
C LEU A 4 -7.29 13.01 26.48
N ASP A 5 -6.78 14.23 26.64
CA ASP A 5 -5.33 14.50 26.69
C ASP A 5 -4.68 14.19 28.06
N GLU A 6 -5.46 13.77 29.06
CA GLU A 6 -4.92 13.46 30.38
C GLU A 6 -3.97 12.26 30.32
N ARG A 7 -2.82 12.36 31.01
CA ARG A 7 -1.83 11.28 31.07
C ARG A 7 -2.36 10.08 31.85
N LEU A 8 -2.17 8.87 31.32
CA LEU A 8 -2.63 7.65 31.99
C LEU A 8 -2.03 7.43 33.39
N SER A 9 -0.86 7.99 33.68
CA SER A 9 -0.20 7.87 34.98
C SER A 9 -1.06 8.40 36.14
N THR A 10 -1.90 9.42 35.91
CA THR A 10 -2.78 9.98 36.94
C THR A 10 -3.96 9.06 37.27
N LEU A 11 -4.38 8.20 36.34
CA LEU A 11 -5.59 7.38 36.46
C LEU A 11 -5.29 5.93 36.86
N VAL A 12 -4.32 5.29 36.19
CA VAL A 12 -4.03 3.85 36.39
C VAL A 12 -2.74 3.60 37.17
N GLY A 13 -2.05 4.66 37.57
CA GLY A 13 -0.77 4.66 38.28
C GLY A 13 0.43 4.44 37.37
N ASP A 14 1.59 4.97 37.80
CA ASP A 14 2.83 5.03 37.01
C ASP A 14 3.30 3.68 36.44
N ARG A 15 3.17 2.61 37.23
CA ARG A 15 3.62 1.28 36.82
C ARG A 15 2.79 0.72 35.66
N THR A 16 1.47 0.87 35.74
CA THR A 16 0.55 0.38 34.69
C THR A 16 0.66 1.26 33.45
N ALA A 17 0.71 2.58 33.63
CA ALA A 17 0.88 3.54 32.54
C ALA A 17 2.18 3.31 31.76
N LYS A 18 3.28 3.01 32.45
CA LYS A 18 4.56 2.67 31.78
C LYS A 18 4.44 1.41 30.92
N VAL A 19 3.77 0.36 31.39
CA VAL A 19 3.58 -0.86 30.59
C VAL A 19 2.67 -0.59 29.38
N LEU A 20 1.61 0.21 29.53
CA LEU A 20 0.74 0.60 28.43
C LEU A 20 1.51 1.42 27.37
N ALA A 21 2.36 2.35 27.78
CA ALA A 21 3.20 3.13 26.89
C ALA A 21 4.27 2.26 26.19
N ASP A 22 5.03 1.44 26.94
CA ASP A 22 6.14 0.66 26.39
C ASP A 22 5.66 -0.50 25.48
N SER A 23 4.52 -1.12 25.80
CA SER A 23 4.05 -2.32 25.09
C SER A 23 2.97 -2.06 24.05
N LEU A 24 2.18 -1.00 24.24
CA LEU A 24 1.06 -0.67 23.37
C LEU A 24 1.08 0.79 22.89
N GLY A 25 2.09 1.59 23.24
CA GLY A 25 2.18 2.99 22.81
C GLY A 25 1.11 3.92 23.40
N LEU A 26 0.33 3.47 24.39
CA LEU A 26 -0.80 4.25 24.93
C LEU A 26 -0.30 5.13 26.08
N ARG A 27 -0.45 6.46 25.95
CA ARG A 27 0.09 7.44 26.91
C ARG A 27 -1.00 8.29 27.56
N THR A 28 -2.10 8.54 26.85
CA THR A 28 -3.22 9.39 27.28
C THR A 28 -4.52 8.60 27.48
N VAL A 29 -5.52 9.22 28.11
CA VAL A 29 -6.88 8.69 28.22
C VAL A 29 -7.48 8.46 26.83
N GLY A 30 -7.27 9.41 25.92
CA GLY A 30 -7.67 9.32 24.52
C GLY A 30 -7.04 8.12 23.85
N ASP A 31 -5.74 7.87 24.03
CA ASP A 31 -5.08 6.69 23.47
C ASP A 31 -5.75 5.39 23.94
N LEU A 32 -6.10 5.31 25.22
CA LEU A 32 -6.72 4.14 25.82
C LEU A 32 -8.16 3.92 25.35
N LEU A 33 -8.97 4.98 25.24
CA LEU A 33 -10.35 4.89 24.76
C LEU A 33 -10.45 4.72 23.23
N HIS A 34 -9.41 5.09 22.50
CA HIS A 34 -9.31 4.77 21.08
C HIS A 34 -8.55 3.45 20.84
N HIS A 35 -8.26 2.67 21.89
CA HIS A 35 -7.75 1.30 21.79
C HIS A 35 -8.93 0.33 21.85
N TYR A 36 -9.61 0.19 20.71
CA TYR A 36 -10.90 -0.48 20.66
C TYR A 36 -10.83 -2.01 20.77
N PRO A 37 -11.92 -2.67 21.22
CA PRO A 37 -12.03 -4.12 21.19
C PRO A 37 -11.97 -4.65 19.75
N ARG A 38 -11.20 -5.73 19.50
CA ARG A 38 -11.21 -6.44 18.20
C ARG A 38 -12.51 -7.20 17.97
N ARG A 39 -13.11 -7.68 19.06
CA ARG A 39 -14.36 -8.44 19.04
C ARG A 39 -15.04 -8.35 20.40
N TYR A 40 -16.32 -8.68 20.40
CA TYR A 40 -17.12 -8.83 21.60
C TYR A 40 -17.48 -10.30 21.76
N ALA A 41 -17.09 -10.89 22.89
CA ALA A 41 -17.46 -12.26 23.22
C ALA A 41 -18.69 -12.25 24.14
N GLU A 42 -19.70 -13.04 23.83
CA GLU A 42 -20.79 -13.27 24.78
C GLU A 42 -20.29 -14.16 25.91
N ARG A 43 -20.65 -13.85 27.16
CA ARG A 43 -20.23 -14.63 28.34
C ARG A 43 -20.70 -16.11 28.28
N GLY A 44 -21.66 -16.41 27.40
CA GLY A 44 -22.15 -17.75 27.07
C GLY A 44 -21.48 -18.44 25.86
N GLU A 45 -20.82 -17.71 24.98
CA GLU A 45 -20.29 -18.21 23.71
C GLU A 45 -18.79 -18.53 23.82
N LEU A 46 -18.38 -19.70 23.33
CA LEU A 46 -16.99 -20.15 23.40
C LEU A 46 -16.27 -19.75 22.12
N THR A 47 -15.00 -19.35 22.24
CA THR A 47 -14.19 -19.00 21.05
C THR A 47 -13.85 -20.26 20.26
N SER A 48 -14.08 -20.24 18.94
CA SER A 48 -13.55 -21.28 18.04
C SER A 48 -12.05 -21.49 18.27
N LEU A 49 -11.68 -22.67 18.75
CA LEU A 49 -10.29 -23.05 18.99
C LEU A 49 -9.60 -23.62 17.74
N ASP A 50 -10.38 -23.90 16.68
CA ASP A 50 -9.89 -24.53 15.47
C ASP A 50 -9.09 -23.57 14.57
N ASP A 51 -9.39 -22.27 14.64
CA ASP A 51 -8.81 -21.24 13.78
C ASP A 51 -7.60 -20.50 14.40
N LEU A 52 -7.10 -20.98 15.55
CA LEU A 52 -5.97 -20.33 16.25
C LEU A 52 -4.65 -20.55 15.50
N ALA A 53 -4.03 -19.46 15.05
CA ALA A 53 -2.70 -19.44 14.44
C ALA A 53 -1.60 -19.77 15.46
N VAL A 54 -0.58 -20.51 15.03
CA VAL A 54 0.59 -20.84 15.85
C VAL A 54 1.47 -19.59 16.04
N ASP A 55 2.12 -19.49 17.20
CA ASP A 55 2.98 -18.39 17.62
C ASP A 55 2.30 -17.03 17.87
N GLU A 56 0.98 -16.96 17.78
CA GLU A 56 0.22 -15.76 18.11
C GLU A 56 -0.13 -15.68 19.61
N HIS A 57 -0.15 -14.47 20.18
CA HIS A 57 -0.68 -14.21 21.52
C HIS A 57 -2.20 -14.02 21.46
N VAL A 58 -2.95 -15.01 21.94
CA VAL A 58 -4.41 -15.04 21.80
C VAL A 58 -5.08 -14.96 23.16
N THR A 59 -6.28 -14.38 23.20
CA THR A 59 -7.20 -14.46 24.35
C THR A 59 -8.45 -15.22 23.94
N VAL A 60 -8.66 -16.38 24.56
CA VAL A 60 -9.78 -17.28 24.25
C VAL A 60 -10.73 -17.42 25.44
N VAL A 61 -12.03 -17.46 25.15
CA VAL A 61 -13.07 -17.81 26.12
C VAL A 61 -13.34 -19.30 25.97
N ALA A 62 -13.06 -20.08 27.00
CA ALA A 62 -13.18 -21.54 26.94
C ALA A 62 -13.68 -22.13 28.26
N ARG A 63 -14.20 -23.36 28.21
CA ARG A 63 -14.58 -24.14 29.39
C ARG A 63 -13.47 -25.12 29.73
N ILE A 64 -13.16 -25.28 31.02
CA ILE A 64 -12.21 -26.27 31.49
C ILE A 64 -12.85 -27.67 31.39
N ALA A 65 -12.29 -28.53 30.53
CA ALA A 65 -12.75 -29.91 30.35
C ALA A 65 -12.05 -30.86 31.32
N LYS A 66 -10.73 -30.73 31.47
CA LYS A 66 -9.93 -31.66 32.27
C LYS A 66 -8.73 -30.96 32.88
N VAL A 67 -8.35 -31.38 34.08
CA VAL A 67 -7.15 -30.91 34.78
C VAL A 67 -6.34 -32.13 35.21
N THR A 68 -5.08 -32.17 34.83
CA THR A 68 -4.18 -33.31 35.08
C THR A 68 -2.86 -32.81 35.61
N ARG A 69 -2.44 -33.31 36.77
CA ARG A 69 -1.10 -33.07 37.31
C ARG A 69 -0.15 -34.18 36.89
N VAL A 70 0.96 -33.82 36.27
CA VAL A 70 1.97 -34.74 35.75
C VAL A 70 3.31 -34.46 36.45
N PRO A 71 3.81 -35.35 37.34
CA PRO A 71 5.13 -35.20 37.93
C PRO A 71 6.22 -35.44 36.88
N PHE A 72 7.34 -34.70 36.96
CA PHE A 72 8.46 -34.95 36.05
C PHE A 72 9.17 -36.27 36.38
N ARG A 73 9.47 -37.08 35.36
CA ARG A 73 10.30 -38.28 35.53
C ARG A 73 11.77 -37.87 35.69
N GLY A 74 12.39 -38.24 36.81
CA GLY A 74 13.84 -38.09 37.04
C GLY A 74 14.33 -36.71 37.48
N ARG A 75 13.45 -35.74 37.75
CA ARG A 75 13.82 -34.41 38.28
C ARG A 75 12.76 -33.89 39.25
N ARG A 76 13.14 -33.02 40.19
CA ARG A 76 12.18 -32.34 41.09
C ARG A 76 11.30 -31.37 40.29
N GLY A 77 9.99 -31.46 40.48
CA GLY A 77 9.01 -30.59 39.85
C GLY A 77 7.79 -31.34 39.29
N ASP A 78 6.78 -30.59 38.89
CA ASP A 78 5.56 -31.10 38.27
C ASP A 78 5.06 -30.17 37.17
N ARG A 79 4.09 -30.64 36.39
CA ARG A 79 3.42 -29.88 35.34
C ARG A 79 1.92 -30.06 35.48
N LEU A 80 1.17 -28.97 35.43
CA LEU A 80 -0.29 -28.98 35.41
C LEU A 80 -0.76 -28.77 33.97
N ASP A 81 -1.43 -29.78 33.42
CA ASP A 81 -2.04 -29.76 32.10
C ASP A 81 -3.54 -29.54 32.26
N VAL A 82 -4.05 -28.42 31.77
CA VAL A 82 -5.47 -28.04 31.83
C VAL A 82 -6.02 -28.01 30.41
N VAL A 83 -6.88 -28.96 30.06
CA VAL A 83 -7.53 -29.00 28.75
C VAL A 83 -8.77 -28.11 28.80
N VAL A 84 -8.81 -27.12 27.92
CA VAL A 84 -9.98 -26.27 27.70
C VAL A 84 -10.64 -26.61 26.36
N THR A 85 -11.95 -26.44 26.27
CA THR A 85 -12.75 -26.75 25.09
C THR A 85 -13.79 -25.66 24.84
N ASP A 86 -14.10 -25.47 23.57
CA ASP A 86 -15.22 -24.67 23.05
C ASP A 86 -16.44 -25.54 22.64
N GLY A 87 -16.36 -26.86 22.86
CA GLY A 87 -17.37 -27.84 22.44
C GLY A 87 -17.11 -28.46 21.06
N ARG A 88 -16.19 -27.93 20.25
CA ARG A 88 -15.81 -28.48 18.93
C ARG A 88 -14.34 -28.90 18.89
N GLY A 89 -13.45 -28.04 19.39
CA GLY A 89 -12.02 -28.26 19.52
C GLY A 89 -11.55 -28.31 20.98
N SER A 90 -10.26 -28.56 21.16
CA SER A 90 -9.62 -28.56 22.48
C SER A 90 -8.24 -27.91 22.41
N LEU A 91 -7.89 -27.15 23.46
CA LEU A 91 -6.60 -26.48 23.61
C LEU A 91 -6.01 -26.85 24.97
N THR A 92 -4.73 -27.20 25.00
CA THR A 92 -4.06 -27.59 26.26
C THR A 92 -3.35 -26.38 26.87
N LEU A 93 -3.63 -26.06 28.12
CA LEU A 93 -2.90 -25.06 28.89
C LEU A 93 -1.87 -25.77 29.75
N VAL A 94 -0.61 -25.36 29.65
CA VAL A 94 0.51 -26.03 30.32
C VAL A 94 1.15 -25.10 31.33
N PHE A 95 1.22 -25.54 32.59
CA PHE A 95 1.87 -24.80 33.67
C PHE A 95 2.97 -25.65 34.32
N PHE A 96 4.23 -25.25 34.15
CA PHE A 96 5.36 -25.92 34.79
C PHE A 96 5.56 -25.42 36.24
N ASN A 97 5.69 -26.34 37.20
CA ASN A 97 5.90 -26.11 38.64
C ASN A 97 4.86 -25.18 39.31
N GLN A 98 3.66 -25.08 38.76
CA GLN A 98 2.58 -24.20 39.26
C GLN A 98 1.30 -24.99 39.56
N SER A 99 1.43 -26.21 40.10
CA SER A 99 0.29 -27.09 40.41
C SER A 99 -0.69 -26.52 41.45
N TRP A 100 -0.31 -25.46 42.18
CA TRP A 100 -1.21 -24.74 43.09
C TRP A 100 -2.46 -24.17 42.39
N ARG A 101 -2.38 -23.92 41.07
CA ARG A 101 -3.51 -23.42 40.25
C ARG A 101 -4.65 -24.43 40.10
N GLU A 102 -4.45 -25.70 40.44
CA GLU A 102 -5.49 -26.75 40.47
C GLU A 102 -6.65 -26.39 41.44
N ARG A 103 -6.40 -25.53 42.44
CA ARG A 103 -7.43 -25.07 43.37
C ARG A 103 -8.52 -24.25 42.66
N ASP A 104 -8.11 -23.44 41.69
CA ASP A 104 -8.96 -22.45 41.00
C ASP A 104 -9.43 -22.98 39.64
N LEU A 105 -8.53 -23.62 38.89
CA LEU A 105 -8.82 -24.26 37.61
C LEU A 105 -9.47 -25.61 37.85
N ARG A 106 -10.81 -25.65 37.89
CA ARG A 106 -11.59 -26.88 38.06
C ARG A 106 -12.41 -27.21 36.81
N PRO A 107 -12.59 -28.50 36.45
CA PRO A 107 -13.48 -28.89 35.37
C PRO A 107 -14.88 -28.28 35.52
N GLY A 108 -15.47 -27.86 34.40
CA GLY A 108 -16.78 -27.22 34.34
C GLY A 108 -16.74 -25.69 34.43
N ARG A 109 -15.69 -25.08 35.02
CA ARG A 109 -15.58 -23.62 35.08
C ARG A 109 -15.26 -23.01 33.70
N ARG A 110 -15.75 -21.79 33.50
CA ARG A 110 -15.46 -20.96 32.33
C ARG A 110 -14.44 -19.88 32.69
N GLY A 111 -13.61 -19.50 31.73
CA GLY A 111 -12.64 -18.44 31.93
C GLY A 111 -12.12 -17.86 30.61
N LEU A 112 -11.51 -16.69 30.72
CA LEU A 112 -10.63 -16.15 29.69
C LEU A 112 -9.23 -16.67 29.92
N PHE A 113 -8.60 -17.18 28.87
CA PHE A 113 -7.23 -17.68 28.88
C PHE A 113 -6.42 -16.93 27.83
N ALA A 114 -5.33 -16.28 28.25
CA ALA A 114 -4.46 -15.51 27.37
C ALA A 114 -3.04 -16.06 27.38
N GLY A 115 -2.47 -16.29 26.20
CA GLY A 115 -1.12 -16.83 26.09
C GLY A 115 -0.67 -16.98 24.64
N LYS A 116 0.61 -17.31 24.46
CA LYS A 116 1.17 -17.62 23.14
C LYS A 116 0.78 -19.04 22.73
N VAL A 117 0.20 -19.20 21.55
CA VAL A 117 -0.09 -20.50 20.94
C VAL A 117 1.22 -21.17 20.53
N THR A 118 1.48 -22.34 21.07
CA THR A 118 2.66 -23.17 20.72
C THR A 118 2.18 -24.56 20.32
N VAL A 119 2.99 -25.29 19.56
CA VAL A 119 2.71 -26.69 19.22
C VAL A 119 3.76 -27.58 19.87
N PHE A 120 3.30 -28.59 20.59
CA PHE A 120 4.17 -29.62 21.17
C PHE A 120 3.54 -30.99 20.95
N ASN A 121 4.29 -31.95 20.40
CA ASN A 121 3.78 -33.27 20.01
C ASN A 121 2.52 -33.22 19.12
N ARG A 122 2.48 -32.30 18.14
CA ARG A 122 1.33 -32.06 17.25
C ARG A 122 0.04 -31.60 17.96
N VAL A 123 0.12 -31.22 19.23
CA VAL A 123 -1.00 -30.66 19.99
C VAL A 123 -0.77 -29.18 20.23
N ARG A 124 -1.79 -28.37 19.93
CA ARG A 124 -1.79 -26.93 20.23
C ARG A 124 -1.91 -26.72 21.73
N GLN A 125 -1.06 -25.85 22.27
CA GLN A 125 -1.04 -25.54 23.68
C GLN A 125 -0.68 -24.08 23.97
N LEU A 126 -1.19 -23.55 25.08
CA LEU A 126 -0.71 -22.30 25.66
C LEU A 126 0.27 -22.63 26.78
N ALA A 127 1.52 -22.18 26.66
CA ALA A 127 2.52 -22.34 27.70
C ALA A 127 2.44 -21.17 28.68
N HIS A 128 2.24 -21.47 29.97
CA HIS A 128 2.06 -20.50 31.05
C HIS A 128 1.05 -19.37 30.74
N PRO A 129 -0.19 -19.69 30.32
CA PRO A 129 -1.17 -18.66 30.03
C PRO A 129 -1.63 -17.96 31.31
N ASP A 130 -1.88 -16.67 31.20
CA ASP A 130 -2.65 -15.94 32.19
C ASP A 130 -4.13 -16.28 32.05
N TYR A 131 -4.89 -16.23 33.15
CA TYR A 131 -6.33 -16.49 33.10
C TYR A 131 -7.12 -15.61 34.04
N LYS A 132 -8.38 -15.39 33.67
CA LYS A 132 -9.42 -14.78 34.52
C LYS A 132 -10.65 -15.69 34.48
N LEU A 133 -11.01 -16.25 35.63
CA LEU A 133 -12.22 -17.07 35.74
C LEU A 133 -13.46 -16.17 35.64
N LEU A 134 -14.49 -16.70 34.98
CA LEU A 134 -15.79 -16.05 34.91
C LEU A 134 -16.64 -16.68 36.01
N ASP A 135 -16.89 -15.91 37.09
CA ASP A 135 -17.73 -16.39 38.18
C ASP A 135 -19.17 -16.57 37.68
N GLU A 136 -19.77 -17.72 38.03
CA GLU A 136 -21.21 -17.97 37.96
C GLU A 136 -21.77 -17.55 39.32
N GLU A 137 -22.22 -16.30 39.45
CA GLU A 137 -22.94 -15.85 40.66
C GLU A 137 -24.45 -15.79 40.42
N ASP A 138 -25.14 -16.49 41.30
CA ASP A 138 -26.55 -16.49 41.73
C ASP A 138 -27.63 -15.82 40.87
N GLY A 139 -28.71 -16.57 40.64
CA GLY A 139 -29.87 -16.29 39.78
C GLY A 139 -30.77 -15.09 40.17
N SER A 140 -30.19 -13.92 40.42
CA SER A 140 -30.90 -12.64 40.44
C SER A 140 -31.12 -12.11 39.01
N GLN A 141 -32.09 -11.22 38.83
CA GLN A 141 -32.32 -10.55 37.54
C GLN A 141 -31.09 -9.70 37.12
N ALA A 142 -30.39 -9.09 38.09
CA ALA A 142 -29.13 -8.36 37.86
C ALA A 142 -27.99 -9.29 37.41
N ALA A 143 -27.96 -10.54 37.89
CA ALA A 143 -27.01 -11.54 37.42
C ALA A 143 -27.32 -12.04 36.00
N ARG A 144 -28.59 -12.05 35.57
CA ARG A 144 -28.98 -12.36 34.18
C ARG A 144 -28.55 -11.24 33.21
N ASP A 145 -28.73 -9.98 33.61
CA ASP A 145 -28.26 -8.84 32.82
C ASP A 145 -26.72 -8.79 32.77
N PHE A 146 -26.04 -9.13 33.88
CA PHE A 146 -24.57 -9.28 33.94
C PHE A 146 -24.03 -10.52 33.19
N ALA A 147 -24.85 -11.57 33.07
CA ALA A 147 -24.53 -12.78 32.30
C ALA A 147 -24.70 -12.60 30.78
N ASN A 148 -25.52 -11.64 30.35
CA ASN A 148 -25.73 -11.32 28.93
C ASN A 148 -24.85 -10.16 28.43
N GLN A 149 -23.96 -9.63 29.28
CA GLN A 149 -23.03 -8.57 28.87
C GLN A 149 -21.99 -9.11 27.88
N LEU A 150 -21.79 -8.32 26.82
CA LEU A 150 -20.71 -8.51 25.86
C LEU A 150 -19.37 -8.20 26.55
N ILE A 151 -18.44 -9.14 26.44
CA ILE A 151 -17.08 -8.99 26.97
C ILE A 151 -16.20 -8.42 25.86
N PRO A 152 -15.68 -7.19 25.99
CA PRO A 152 -14.75 -6.64 25.02
C PRO A 152 -13.41 -7.38 25.07
N VAL A 153 -12.94 -7.84 23.91
CA VAL A 153 -11.63 -8.47 23.75
C VAL A 153 -10.70 -7.51 23.00
N TYR A 154 -9.74 -6.95 23.72
CA TYR A 154 -8.80 -5.97 23.22
C TYR A 154 -7.56 -6.61 22.57
N PRO A 155 -6.90 -5.92 21.62
CA PRO A 155 -5.53 -6.25 21.25
C PRO A 155 -4.65 -6.21 22.51
N ALA A 156 -4.05 -7.34 22.86
CA ALA A 156 -3.28 -7.52 24.09
C ALA A 156 -1.79 -7.76 23.79
N SER A 157 -0.93 -7.52 24.77
CA SER A 157 0.50 -7.86 24.72
C SER A 157 0.83 -8.87 25.83
N ALA A 158 2.00 -9.52 25.73
CA ALA A 158 2.44 -10.46 26.77
C ALA A 158 2.53 -9.82 28.18
N LYS A 159 2.72 -8.50 28.26
CA LYS A 159 2.78 -7.76 29.53
C LYS A 159 1.43 -7.16 29.94
N MET A 160 0.48 -7.05 29.00
CA MET A 160 -0.80 -6.36 29.19
C MET A 160 -1.94 -7.16 28.56
N GLN A 161 -2.66 -7.91 29.40
CA GLN A 161 -3.76 -8.79 29.00
C GLN A 161 -5.07 -8.01 28.77
N SER A 162 -5.95 -8.54 27.91
CA SER A 162 -7.22 -7.89 27.52
C SER A 162 -8.09 -7.44 28.71
N TRP A 163 -8.20 -8.24 29.78
CA TRP A 163 -9.03 -7.85 30.94
C TRP A 163 -8.39 -6.75 31.80
N LYS A 164 -7.06 -6.60 31.78
CA LYS A 164 -6.40 -5.48 32.47
C LYS A 164 -6.57 -4.19 31.67
N ILE A 165 -6.52 -4.28 30.35
CA ILE A 165 -6.88 -3.18 29.46
C ILE A 165 -8.32 -2.76 29.72
N ALA A 166 -9.25 -3.73 29.75
CA ALA A 166 -10.64 -3.47 30.10
C ALA A 166 -10.76 -2.75 31.45
N GLN A 167 -10.08 -3.21 32.50
CA GLN A 167 -10.08 -2.51 33.80
C GLN A 167 -9.57 -1.08 33.73
N CYS A 168 -8.53 -0.82 32.94
CA CYS A 168 -8.03 0.55 32.75
C CYS A 168 -9.06 1.41 32.01
N VAL A 169 -9.71 0.86 30.99
CA VAL A 169 -10.78 1.52 30.23
C VAL A 169 -11.96 1.84 31.15
N GLU A 170 -12.37 0.92 32.03
CA GLU A 170 -13.44 1.15 33.00
C GLU A 170 -13.14 2.35 33.91
N VAL A 171 -11.92 2.42 34.45
CA VAL A 171 -11.47 3.56 35.28
C VAL A 171 -11.51 4.87 34.48
N ALA A 172 -11.09 4.85 33.22
CA ALA A 172 -11.10 6.02 32.36
C ALA A 172 -12.53 6.50 32.05
N LEU A 173 -13.44 5.58 31.70
CA LEU A 173 -14.85 5.87 31.43
C LEU A 173 -15.55 6.42 32.67
N ASP A 174 -15.33 5.83 33.84
CA ASP A 174 -15.95 6.29 35.09
C ASP A 174 -15.45 7.68 35.49
N SER A 175 -14.16 7.96 35.27
CA SER A 175 -13.58 9.29 35.50
C SER A 175 -14.20 10.37 34.60
N LEU A 176 -14.41 10.07 33.31
CA LEU A 176 -15.04 10.99 32.36
C LEU A 176 -16.55 11.13 32.62
N ALA A 177 -17.24 10.05 32.95
CA ALA A 177 -18.65 10.11 33.33
C ALA A 177 -18.86 10.96 34.59
N ALA A 178 -17.97 10.85 35.58
CA ALA A 178 -18.00 11.67 36.79
C ALA A 178 -17.77 13.16 36.52
N SER A 179 -17.05 13.52 35.45
CA SER A 179 -16.89 14.91 35.02
C SER A 179 -18.01 15.40 34.09
N GLY A 180 -19.01 14.56 33.82
CA GLY A 180 -20.06 14.87 32.84
C GLY A 180 -19.52 15.00 31.42
N TRP A 181 -18.41 14.31 31.10
CA TRP A 181 -17.75 14.35 29.80
C TRP A 181 -17.23 15.73 29.38
N ALA A 182 -17.01 16.65 30.32
CA ALA A 182 -16.65 18.05 30.05
C ALA A 182 -15.31 18.25 29.28
N GLY A 183 -14.47 17.21 29.17
CA GLY A 183 -13.22 17.21 28.43
C GLY A 183 -13.24 16.42 27.12
N VAL A 184 -14.42 16.06 26.62
CA VAL A 184 -14.61 15.34 25.35
C VAL A 184 -15.37 16.26 24.40
N GLY A 185 -14.66 16.80 23.41
CA GLY A 185 -15.24 17.65 22.36
C GLY A 185 -16.07 16.83 21.37
N GLU A 186 -16.97 17.49 20.64
CA GLU A 186 -17.79 16.87 19.59
C GLU A 186 -17.28 17.30 18.20
N PRO A 187 -16.45 16.48 17.52
CA PRO A 187 -15.85 16.86 16.25
C PRO A 187 -16.87 16.95 15.10
N LEU A 188 -18.01 16.26 15.18
CA LEU A 188 -19.02 16.31 14.13
C LEU A 188 -19.96 17.51 14.31
N PRO A 189 -20.20 18.32 13.28
CA PRO A 189 -21.23 19.36 13.31
C PRO A 189 -22.60 18.79 13.69
N ALA A 190 -23.36 19.50 14.53
CA ALA A 190 -24.68 19.05 15.00
C ALA A 190 -25.63 18.69 13.85
N ALA A 191 -25.65 19.50 12.78
CA ALA A 191 -26.46 19.24 11.59
C ALA A 191 -26.09 17.92 10.89
N LEU A 192 -24.80 17.62 10.77
CA LEU A 192 -24.32 16.36 10.19
C LEU A 192 -24.71 15.17 11.07
N ARG A 193 -24.51 15.31 12.38
CA ARG A 193 -24.88 14.28 13.36
C ARG A 193 -26.38 13.97 13.33
N ASP A 194 -27.23 15.00 13.34
CA ASP A 194 -28.68 14.85 13.38
C ASP A 194 -29.24 14.30 12.06
N SER A 195 -28.75 14.77 10.91
CA SER A 195 -29.20 14.31 9.58
C SER A 195 -28.91 12.82 9.34
N ARG A 196 -27.83 12.30 9.93
CA ARG A 196 -27.41 10.90 9.79
C ARG A 196 -27.81 10.02 10.98
N GLY A 197 -28.51 10.56 11.97
CA GLY A 197 -28.94 9.83 13.15
C GLY A 197 -27.77 9.28 13.99
N LEU A 198 -26.64 9.98 14.00
CA LEU A 198 -25.44 9.57 14.73
C LEU A 198 -25.57 9.93 16.21
N ILE A 199 -25.20 8.99 17.09
CA ILE A 199 -25.14 9.22 18.54
C ILE A 199 -24.00 10.17 18.91
N PRO A 200 -24.01 10.89 20.04
CA PRO A 200 -22.91 11.77 20.50
C PRO A 200 -21.61 11.00 20.83
N LEU A 201 -20.45 11.69 20.81
CA LEU A 201 -19.14 11.03 21.01
C LEU A 201 -19.02 10.32 22.36
N PRO A 202 -19.43 10.94 23.49
CA PRO A 202 -19.47 10.26 24.79
C PRO A 202 -20.19 8.92 24.76
N GLU A 203 -21.36 8.89 24.12
CA GLU A 203 -22.19 7.69 24.03
C GLU A 203 -21.55 6.64 23.13
N ALA A 204 -20.89 7.06 22.04
CA ALA A 204 -20.15 6.16 21.16
C ALA A 204 -18.95 5.52 21.85
N LEU A 205 -18.14 6.30 22.58
CA LEU A 205 -17.01 5.77 23.36
C LEU A 205 -17.49 4.80 24.43
N GLU A 206 -18.57 5.13 25.15
CA GLU A 206 -19.15 4.22 26.13
C GLU A 206 -19.65 2.92 25.47
N LYS A 207 -20.45 3.00 24.40
CA LYS A 207 -20.98 1.83 23.69
C LYS A 207 -19.90 1.01 22.96
N ALA A 208 -18.78 1.62 22.57
CA ALA A 208 -17.65 0.89 22.00
C ALA A 208 -16.98 -0.03 23.03
N HIS A 209 -16.96 0.35 24.31
CA HIS A 209 -16.28 -0.43 25.35
C HIS A 209 -17.23 -1.23 26.24
N ARG A 210 -18.43 -0.69 26.50
CA ARG A 210 -19.48 -1.25 27.36
C ARG A 210 -20.80 -1.47 26.61
N PRO A 211 -20.81 -2.17 25.44
CA PRO A 211 -22.07 -2.42 24.74
C PRO A 211 -22.93 -3.41 25.50
N ARG A 212 -24.23 -3.12 25.62
CA ARG A 212 -25.24 -4.06 26.13
C ARG A 212 -25.71 -5.02 25.04
N THR A 213 -25.67 -4.57 23.79
CA THR A 213 -26.09 -5.36 22.62
C THR A 213 -25.12 -5.21 21.46
N ARG A 214 -25.11 -6.16 20.53
CA ARG A 214 -24.32 -6.04 19.29
C ARG A 214 -24.74 -4.82 18.46
N ALA A 215 -26.02 -4.43 18.53
CA ALA A 215 -26.52 -3.24 17.84
C ALA A 215 -25.93 -1.94 18.41
N GLU A 216 -25.73 -1.85 19.72
CA GLU A 216 -25.05 -0.70 20.34
C GLU A 216 -23.58 -0.61 19.93
N ALA A 217 -22.88 -1.75 19.91
CA ALA A 217 -21.50 -1.82 19.43
C ALA A 217 -21.39 -1.37 17.96
N GLU A 218 -22.35 -1.78 17.12
CA GLU A 218 -22.39 -1.37 15.71
C GLU A 218 -22.71 0.11 15.53
N GLN A 219 -23.63 0.68 16.32
CA GLN A 219 -23.90 2.11 16.33
C GLN A 219 -22.65 2.93 16.72
N ALA A 220 -21.92 2.49 17.75
CA ALA A 220 -20.67 3.10 18.15
C ALA A 220 -19.62 3.02 17.04
N ARG A 221 -19.46 1.84 16.43
CA ARG A 221 -18.55 1.63 15.31
C ARG A 221 -18.86 2.55 14.13
N GLN A 222 -20.13 2.63 13.72
CA GLN A 222 -20.55 3.51 12.63
C GLN A 222 -20.25 4.98 12.95
N ARG A 223 -20.53 5.41 14.17
CA ARG A 223 -20.26 6.78 14.62
C ARG A 223 -18.76 7.10 14.63
N LEU A 224 -17.93 6.20 15.15
CA LEU A 224 -16.47 6.41 15.22
C LEU A 224 -15.80 6.34 13.84
N LYS A 225 -16.33 5.53 12.91
CA LYS A 225 -15.91 5.56 11.49
C LYS A 225 -16.16 6.92 10.86
N TRP A 226 -17.32 7.52 11.14
CA TRP A 226 -17.65 8.86 10.67
C TRP A 226 -16.70 9.93 11.24
N ASP A 227 -16.32 9.83 12.52
CA ASP A 227 -15.34 10.74 13.11
C ASP A 227 -14.00 10.66 12.37
N GLU A 228 -13.46 9.46 12.18
CA GLU A 228 -12.20 9.26 11.45
C GLU A 228 -12.27 9.76 10.00
N ALA A 229 -13.32 9.37 9.27
CA ALA A 229 -13.51 9.78 7.88
C ALA A 229 -13.68 11.29 7.74
N PHE A 230 -14.52 11.90 8.57
CA PHE A 230 -14.84 13.32 8.47
C PHE A 230 -13.65 14.20 8.86
N VAL A 231 -12.96 13.90 9.98
CA VAL A 231 -11.78 14.66 10.39
C VAL A 231 -10.68 14.57 9.32
N LEU A 232 -10.42 13.38 8.79
CA LEU A 232 -9.45 13.20 7.69
C LEU A 232 -9.85 14.00 6.44
N GLN A 233 -11.10 13.90 6.02
CA GLN A 233 -11.58 14.60 4.81
C GLN A 233 -11.59 16.12 4.97
N VAL A 234 -11.82 16.66 6.18
CA VAL A 234 -11.69 18.10 6.46
C VAL A 234 -10.24 18.55 6.37
N ALA A 235 -9.28 17.78 6.92
CA ALA A 235 -7.86 18.09 6.79
C ALA A 235 -7.44 18.15 5.31
N LEU A 236 -7.85 17.14 4.53
CA LEU A 236 -7.58 17.07 3.09
C LEU A 236 -8.27 18.20 2.32
N ALA A 237 -9.50 18.57 2.67
CA ALA A 237 -10.20 19.69 2.06
C ALA A 237 -9.54 21.04 2.36
N GLN A 238 -9.08 21.28 3.60
CA GLN A 238 -8.32 22.48 3.95
C GLN A 238 -7.01 22.55 3.17
N ARG A 239 -6.29 21.42 3.05
CA ARG A 239 -5.08 21.34 2.24
C ARG A 239 -5.34 21.62 0.76
N ARG A 240 -6.35 20.98 0.16
CA ARG A 240 -6.77 21.25 -1.23
C ARG A 240 -7.09 22.73 -1.45
N ARG A 241 -7.82 23.35 -0.53
CA ARG A 241 -8.14 24.79 -0.60
C ARG A 241 -6.90 25.67 -0.46
N ALA A 242 -5.99 25.35 0.46
CA ALA A 242 -4.75 26.09 0.64
C ALA A 242 -3.88 26.01 -0.62
N GLU A 243 -3.76 24.83 -1.22
CA GLU A 243 -3.03 24.62 -2.48
C GLU A 243 -3.73 25.32 -3.66
N ALA A 244 -5.05 25.22 -3.76
CA ALA A 244 -5.85 25.89 -4.79
C ALA A 244 -5.90 27.42 -4.65
N ASN A 245 -5.47 28.01 -3.53
CA ASN A 245 -5.35 29.47 -3.39
C ASN A 245 -3.95 29.99 -3.73
N LEU A 246 -2.98 29.09 -3.98
CA LEU A 246 -1.67 29.51 -4.44
C LEU A 246 -1.79 30.05 -5.88
N PRO A 247 -1.12 31.16 -6.21
CA PRO A 247 -1.16 31.67 -7.58
C PRO A 247 -0.28 30.82 -8.50
N ALA A 248 -0.85 30.33 -9.60
CA ALA A 248 -0.14 29.71 -10.71
C ALA A 248 -0.11 30.62 -11.95
N VAL A 249 0.60 30.18 -12.99
CA VAL A 249 0.54 30.81 -14.31
C VAL A 249 -0.40 29.99 -15.17
N PRO A 250 -1.54 30.53 -15.63
CA PRO A 250 -2.44 29.84 -16.57
C PRO A 250 -1.70 29.39 -17.83
N ARG A 251 -1.86 28.12 -18.19
CA ARG A 251 -1.25 27.46 -19.34
C ARG A 251 -2.34 27.09 -20.35
N VAL A 252 -2.61 28.01 -21.28
CA VAL A 252 -3.55 27.79 -22.38
C VAL A 252 -2.76 27.43 -23.65
N PRO A 253 -3.00 26.25 -24.26
CA PRO A 253 -2.35 25.89 -25.51
C PRO A 253 -2.72 26.88 -26.62
N ARG A 254 -1.74 27.23 -27.43
CA ARG A 254 -1.91 28.19 -28.53
C ARG A 254 -2.59 27.49 -29.72
N PRO A 255 -3.67 28.05 -30.29
CA PRO A 255 -4.23 27.53 -31.53
C PRO A 255 -3.19 27.55 -32.66
N GLY A 256 -3.03 26.42 -33.36
CA GLY A 256 -1.99 26.22 -34.37
C GLY A 256 -0.57 26.10 -33.79
N GLY A 257 -0.44 25.85 -32.49
CA GLY A 257 0.83 25.69 -31.80
C GLY A 257 1.49 24.33 -32.00
N LEU A 258 2.51 24.06 -31.18
CA LEU A 258 3.27 22.82 -31.15
C LEU A 258 2.37 21.61 -30.84
N LEU A 259 1.39 21.75 -29.95
CA LEU A 259 0.45 20.67 -29.64
C LEU A 259 -0.39 20.27 -30.87
N ASP A 260 -0.92 21.26 -31.62
CA ASP A 260 -1.72 21.00 -32.81
C ASP A 260 -0.87 20.37 -33.93
N ALA A 261 0.38 20.84 -34.09
CA ALA A 261 1.34 20.26 -35.03
C ALA A 261 1.71 18.82 -34.67
N PHE A 262 1.80 18.50 -33.38
CA PHE A 262 2.03 17.15 -32.87
C PHE A 262 0.82 16.24 -33.13
N ASP A 263 -0.39 16.67 -32.73
CA ASP A 263 -1.62 15.89 -32.88
C ASP A 263 -1.90 15.56 -34.36
N ALA A 264 -1.59 16.49 -35.28
CA ALA A 264 -1.74 16.29 -36.73
C ALA A 264 -0.80 15.21 -37.32
N ARG A 265 0.29 14.87 -36.62
CA ARG A 265 1.29 13.89 -37.07
C ARG A 265 1.12 12.50 -36.46
N LEU A 266 0.19 12.34 -35.51
CA LEU A 266 -0.05 11.05 -34.89
C LEU A 266 -0.50 10.02 -35.93
N PRO A 267 0.12 8.82 -35.98
CA PRO A 267 -0.25 7.78 -36.94
C PRO A 267 -1.53 7.03 -36.56
N PHE A 268 -2.20 7.44 -35.47
CA PHE A 268 -3.41 6.82 -34.94
C PHE A 268 -4.34 7.91 -34.38
N THR A 269 -5.62 7.56 -34.24
CA THR A 269 -6.61 8.43 -33.59
C THR A 269 -6.60 8.20 -32.08
N LEU A 270 -6.66 9.30 -31.31
CA LEU A 270 -6.83 9.22 -29.86
C LEU A 270 -8.12 8.47 -29.49
N THR A 271 -8.11 7.77 -28.37
CA THR A 271 -9.33 7.19 -27.79
C THR A 271 -10.25 8.29 -27.25
N GLU A 272 -11.52 7.98 -26.99
CA GLU A 272 -12.44 8.93 -26.36
C GLU A 272 -11.97 9.28 -24.95
N GLY A 273 -11.52 8.29 -24.18
CA GLY A 273 -10.92 8.50 -22.86
C GLY A 273 -9.69 9.42 -22.91
N GLN A 274 -8.78 9.23 -23.88
CA GLN A 274 -7.62 10.10 -24.04
C GLN A 274 -8.02 11.55 -24.36
N ARG A 275 -9.03 11.75 -25.22
CA ARG A 275 -9.54 13.10 -25.53
C ARG A 275 -10.18 13.76 -24.30
N HIS A 276 -11.03 13.02 -23.59
CA HIS A 276 -11.74 13.51 -22.41
C HIS A 276 -10.76 13.92 -21.31
N VAL A 277 -9.85 13.02 -20.92
CA VAL A 277 -8.86 13.28 -19.87
C VAL A 277 -7.91 14.41 -20.25
N SER A 278 -7.47 14.50 -21.52
CA SER A 278 -6.68 15.65 -21.94
C SER A 278 -7.46 16.97 -21.85
N ALA A 279 -8.76 16.99 -22.15
CA ALA A 279 -9.58 18.19 -22.01
C ALA A 279 -9.75 18.61 -20.54
N GLU A 280 -9.90 17.66 -19.61
CA GLU A 280 -9.87 17.93 -18.17
C GLU A 280 -8.54 18.58 -17.76
N ILE A 281 -7.41 17.97 -18.14
CA ILE A 281 -6.07 18.50 -17.84
C ILE A 281 -5.89 19.90 -18.43
N PHE A 282 -6.30 20.15 -19.67
CA PHE A 282 -6.20 21.47 -20.29
C PHE A 282 -7.07 22.52 -19.60
N THR A 283 -8.24 22.11 -19.12
CA THR A 283 -9.14 23.01 -18.37
C THR A 283 -8.47 23.45 -17.06
N ASP A 284 -7.86 22.52 -16.33
CA ASP A 284 -7.16 22.85 -15.08
C ASP A 284 -5.88 23.65 -15.30
N LEU A 285 -5.11 23.28 -16.32
CA LEU A 285 -3.90 24.01 -16.72
C LEU A 285 -4.22 25.47 -17.05
N ALA A 286 -5.40 25.75 -17.60
CA ALA A 286 -5.85 27.10 -17.93
C ALA A 286 -6.27 27.95 -16.72
N THR A 287 -6.27 27.40 -15.50
CA THR A 287 -6.69 28.15 -14.30
C THR A 287 -5.55 28.95 -13.67
N GLU A 288 -5.89 29.94 -12.84
CA GLU A 288 -4.93 30.76 -12.08
C GLU A 288 -4.37 30.05 -10.84
N HIS A 289 -4.66 28.76 -10.67
CA HIS A 289 -4.30 27.97 -9.50
C HIS A 289 -3.59 26.68 -9.93
N PRO A 290 -2.68 26.13 -9.12
CA PRO A 290 -1.97 24.91 -9.47
C PRO A 290 -2.92 23.74 -9.67
N MET A 291 -2.71 22.99 -10.76
CA MET A 291 -3.40 21.73 -10.99
C MET A 291 -2.74 20.65 -10.13
N HIS A 292 -3.54 19.83 -9.46
CA HIS A 292 -3.09 18.66 -8.71
C HIS A 292 -3.91 17.45 -9.14
N ARG A 293 -3.38 16.68 -10.09
CA ARG A 293 -4.15 15.60 -10.73
C ARG A 293 -3.39 14.27 -10.75
N LEU A 294 -4.08 13.20 -10.41
CA LEU A 294 -3.66 11.81 -10.55
C LEU A 294 -4.30 11.20 -11.79
N LEU A 295 -3.48 10.93 -12.80
CA LEU A 295 -3.84 10.19 -14.00
C LEU A 295 -3.63 8.69 -13.75
N GLN A 296 -4.75 7.98 -13.62
CA GLN A 296 -4.78 6.52 -13.49
C GLN A 296 -5.13 5.89 -14.83
N GLY A 297 -4.55 4.73 -15.11
CA GLY A 297 -4.95 3.96 -16.26
C GLY A 297 -4.13 2.69 -16.39
N GLU A 298 -4.62 1.73 -17.17
CA GLU A 298 -3.92 0.47 -17.36
C GLU A 298 -2.57 0.64 -18.05
N VAL A 299 -1.67 -0.34 -17.91
CA VAL A 299 -0.42 -0.39 -18.67
C VAL A 299 -0.76 -0.41 -20.16
N GLY A 300 -0.33 0.61 -20.91
CA GLY A 300 -0.59 0.73 -22.35
C GLY A 300 -1.84 1.53 -22.74
N SER A 301 -2.58 2.10 -21.78
CA SER A 301 -3.73 3.00 -22.06
C SER A 301 -3.33 4.33 -22.74
N GLY A 302 -2.05 4.66 -22.79
CA GLY A 302 -1.53 5.89 -23.41
C GLY A 302 -1.31 7.04 -22.43
N LYS A 303 -1.09 6.77 -21.14
CA LYS A 303 -0.78 7.80 -20.12
C LYS A 303 0.36 8.74 -20.54
N THR A 304 1.47 8.20 -21.06
CA THR A 304 2.61 9.00 -21.55
C THR A 304 2.20 9.94 -22.69
N LEU A 305 1.27 9.54 -23.55
CA LEU A 305 0.75 10.40 -24.62
C LEU A 305 -0.08 11.55 -24.05
N VAL A 306 -0.98 11.26 -23.10
CA VAL A 306 -1.78 12.28 -22.40
C VAL A 306 -0.87 13.28 -21.66
N ALA A 307 0.15 12.78 -20.96
CA ALA A 307 1.14 13.63 -20.30
C ALA A 307 1.95 14.46 -21.29
N LEU A 308 2.39 13.88 -22.41
CA LEU A 308 3.09 14.63 -23.46
C LEU A 308 2.23 15.76 -24.01
N ARG A 309 0.95 15.52 -24.31
CA ARG A 309 0.03 16.58 -24.75
C ARG A 309 -0.09 17.71 -23.72
N ALA A 310 -0.12 17.39 -22.42
CA ALA A 310 -0.09 18.38 -21.35
C ALA A 310 1.22 19.17 -21.31
N MET A 311 2.37 18.51 -21.48
CA MET A 311 3.68 19.17 -21.56
C MET A 311 3.76 20.12 -22.77
N LEU A 312 3.25 19.71 -23.93
CA LEU A 312 3.23 20.56 -25.13
C LEU A 312 2.32 21.78 -24.96
N ALA A 313 1.17 21.63 -24.29
CA ALA A 313 0.30 22.77 -23.96
C ALA A 313 1.01 23.82 -23.11
N VAL A 314 1.84 23.39 -22.16
CA VAL A 314 2.66 24.28 -21.31
C VAL A 314 3.73 24.98 -22.15
N VAL A 315 4.40 24.25 -23.04
CA VAL A 315 5.40 24.82 -23.96
C VAL A 315 4.78 25.86 -24.90
N ASP A 316 3.57 25.61 -25.41
CA ASP A 316 2.85 26.58 -26.26
C ASP A 316 2.55 27.91 -25.57
N SER A 317 2.41 27.88 -24.24
CA SER A 317 2.23 29.06 -23.39
C SER A 317 3.55 29.70 -22.90
N GLY A 318 4.70 29.19 -23.36
CA GLY A 318 6.03 29.71 -23.02
C GLY A 318 6.66 29.15 -21.75
N GLY A 319 6.03 28.14 -21.13
CA GLY A 319 6.57 27.44 -19.96
C GLY A 319 7.42 26.23 -20.32
N GLN A 320 8.11 25.69 -19.32
CA GLN A 320 8.85 24.44 -19.38
C GLN A 320 8.10 23.35 -18.63
N ALA A 321 8.20 22.11 -19.12
CA ALA A 321 7.64 20.96 -18.46
C ALA A 321 8.71 19.92 -18.12
N VAL A 322 8.51 19.24 -17.00
CA VAL A 322 9.41 18.20 -16.50
C VAL A 322 8.69 16.86 -16.41
N LEU A 323 9.34 15.79 -16.84
CA LEU A 323 8.93 14.41 -16.54
C LEU A 323 9.96 13.76 -15.61
N LEU A 324 9.53 13.46 -14.39
CA LEU A 324 10.31 12.77 -13.38
C LEU A 324 10.04 11.25 -13.44
N ALA A 325 11.11 10.47 -13.63
CA ALA A 325 11.06 9.02 -13.74
C ALA A 325 11.91 8.35 -12.64
N PRO A 326 11.47 7.22 -12.03
CA PRO A 326 12.07 6.70 -10.79
C PRO A 326 13.44 6.06 -10.98
N THR A 327 13.80 5.74 -12.22
CA THR A 327 15.11 5.16 -12.55
C THR A 327 15.67 5.81 -13.80
N GLU A 328 16.99 5.77 -13.95
CA GLU A 328 17.65 6.31 -15.14
C GLU A 328 17.22 5.61 -16.42
N VAL A 329 16.91 4.31 -16.33
CA VAL A 329 16.41 3.50 -17.46
C VAL A 329 15.06 4.04 -17.93
N LEU A 330 14.13 4.36 -17.03
CA LEU A 330 12.86 5.00 -17.44
C LEU A 330 13.05 6.40 -17.96
N ALA A 331 13.94 7.20 -17.34
CA ALA A 331 14.18 8.54 -17.82
C ALA A 331 14.69 8.51 -19.28
N GLN A 332 15.65 7.64 -19.58
CA GLN A 332 16.15 7.42 -20.93
C GLN A 332 15.05 6.91 -21.88
N GLN A 333 14.21 6.00 -21.42
CA GLN A 333 13.15 5.43 -22.24
C GLN A 333 12.02 6.43 -22.54
N HIS A 334 11.58 7.21 -21.56
CA HIS A 334 10.61 8.29 -21.75
C HIS A 334 11.18 9.35 -22.67
N HIS A 335 12.44 9.76 -22.49
CA HIS A 335 13.13 10.68 -23.38
C HIS A 335 13.12 10.18 -24.83
N ARG A 336 13.55 8.93 -25.05
CA ARG A 336 13.55 8.31 -26.39
C ARG A 336 12.15 8.25 -26.99
N SER A 337 11.18 7.76 -26.23
CA SER A 337 9.80 7.61 -26.68
C SER A 337 9.16 8.96 -27.03
N ILE A 338 9.41 10.00 -26.24
CA ILE A 338 8.92 11.35 -26.50
C ILE A 338 9.58 11.93 -27.76
N VAL A 339 10.91 11.81 -27.89
CA VAL A 339 11.66 12.28 -29.06
C VAL A 339 11.19 11.56 -30.33
N GLU A 340 11.01 10.24 -30.29
CA GLU A 340 10.49 9.44 -31.41
C GLU A 340 9.05 9.85 -31.79
N MET A 341 8.15 10.02 -30.82
CA MET A 341 6.77 10.45 -31.09
C MET A 341 6.72 11.87 -31.68
N MET A 342 7.58 12.78 -31.21
CA MET A 342 7.63 14.16 -31.70
C MET A 342 8.40 14.27 -33.03
N GLY A 343 9.34 13.38 -33.34
CA GLY A 343 10.19 13.46 -34.52
C GLY A 343 10.89 14.83 -34.65
N PRO A 344 10.85 15.50 -35.82
CA PRO A 344 11.49 16.81 -36.02
C PRO A 344 11.02 17.92 -35.07
N LEU A 345 9.87 17.77 -34.41
CA LEU A 345 9.37 18.74 -33.42
C LEU A 345 10.17 18.71 -32.11
N ALA A 346 10.94 17.65 -31.83
CA ALA A 346 11.79 17.56 -30.63
C ALA A 346 13.21 18.14 -30.81
N GLU A 347 13.55 18.56 -32.03
CA GLU A 347 14.93 18.89 -32.45
C GLU A 347 15.08 20.39 -32.76
N GLN A 348 14.40 21.26 -32.01
CA GLN A 348 14.52 22.71 -32.21
C GLN A 348 15.99 23.17 -32.13
N GLY A 349 16.42 23.93 -33.14
CA GLY A 349 17.80 24.44 -33.24
C GLY A 349 18.82 23.47 -33.85
N VAL A 350 18.42 22.24 -34.22
CA VAL A 350 19.26 21.28 -34.94
C VAL A 350 18.95 21.31 -36.44
N LEU A 351 19.97 21.06 -37.28
CA LEU A 351 19.80 20.90 -38.73
C LEU A 351 18.81 19.75 -39.03
N GLY A 352 17.62 20.08 -39.55
CA GLY A 352 16.54 19.13 -39.82
C GLY A 352 15.35 19.21 -38.86
N GLY A 353 15.48 19.96 -37.76
CA GLY A 353 14.41 20.21 -36.81
C GLY A 353 13.35 21.19 -37.36
N ALA A 354 12.12 21.06 -36.88
CA ALA A 354 11.02 21.97 -37.22
C ALA A 354 11.22 23.33 -36.53
N ALA A 355 10.95 24.43 -37.23
CA ALA A 355 11.09 25.78 -36.70
C ALA A 355 10.19 26.05 -35.49
N GLU A 356 9.04 25.38 -35.45
CA GLU A 356 8.03 25.42 -34.39
C GLU A 356 8.20 24.33 -33.32
N GLY A 357 9.30 23.56 -33.38
CA GLY A 357 9.62 22.52 -32.39
C GLY A 357 10.07 23.08 -31.04
N THR A 358 10.33 22.18 -30.09
CA THR A 358 10.99 22.44 -28.81
C THR A 358 12.13 21.46 -28.58
N LYS A 359 13.17 21.85 -27.84
CA LYS A 359 14.22 20.92 -27.41
C LYS A 359 13.72 20.02 -26.28
N VAL A 360 14.01 18.73 -26.37
CA VAL A 360 13.73 17.72 -25.34
C VAL A 360 15.04 17.23 -24.71
N ALA A 361 15.31 17.62 -23.46
CA ALA A 361 16.56 17.31 -22.77
C ALA A 361 16.41 16.11 -21.80
N LEU A 362 17.54 15.45 -21.49
CA LEU A 362 17.63 14.37 -20.52
C LEU A 362 18.63 14.72 -19.41
N LEU A 363 18.22 14.59 -18.15
CA LEU A 363 19.09 14.78 -16.99
C LEU A 363 19.02 13.57 -16.03
N THR A 364 20.07 12.77 -16.01
CA THR A 364 20.26 11.65 -15.07
C THR A 364 21.43 11.90 -14.12
N GLY A 365 21.58 11.06 -13.10
CA GLY A 365 22.72 11.13 -12.17
C GLY A 365 24.03 10.69 -12.81
N SER A 366 23.95 9.78 -13.79
CA SER A 366 25.07 9.28 -14.60
C SER A 366 25.54 10.22 -15.71
N ALA A 367 24.86 11.36 -15.94
CA ALA A 367 25.20 12.27 -17.02
C ALA A 367 26.62 12.86 -16.86
N GLY A 368 27.45 12.72 -17.90
CA GLY A 368 28.81 13.27 -17.91
C GLY A 368 28.83 14.80 -17.73
N ALA A 369 29.90 15.33 -17.10
CA ALA A 369 29.96 16.72 -16.67
C ALA A 369 29.72 17.76 -17.79
N ALA A 370 30.16 17.49 -19.02
CA ALA A 370 29.93 18.37 -20.16
C ALA A 370 28.45 18.43 -20.55
N VAL A 371 27.80 17.27 -20.70
CA VAL A 371 26.37 17.15 -21.01
C VAL A 371 25.52 17.77 -19.91
N ARG A 372 25.84 17.47 -18.65
CA ARG A 372 25.13 18.04 -17.49
C ARG A 372 25.19 19.57 -17.50
N ARG A 373 26.37 20.17 -17.75
CA ARG A 373 26.50 21.63 -17.84
C ARG A 373 25.67 22.22 -18.97
N GLN A 374 25.63 21.58 -20.14
CA GLN A 374 24.81 22.06 -21.25
C GLN A 374 23.32 22.01 -20.90
N VAL A 375 22.83 20.89 -20.37
CA VAL A 375 21.41 20.75 -19.98
C VAL A 375 21.02 21.77 -18.92
N LEU A 376 21.89 22.02 -17.94
CA LEU A 376 21.66 23.07 -16.92
C LEU A 376 21.59 24.49 -17.53
N LEU A 377 22.37 24.77 -18.58
CA LEU A 377 22.27 26.03 -19.31
C LEU A 377 20.94 26.12 -20.06
N ASP A 378 20.58 25.07 -20.82
CA ASP A 378 19.34 25.00 -21.60
C ASP A 378 18.09 25.18 -20.71
N LEU A 379 18.16 24.66 -19.47
CA LEU A 379 17.13 24.78 -18.45
C LEU A 379 16.94 26.23 -17.99
N VAL A 380 18.04 26.94 -17.70
CA VAL A 380 18.01 28.31 -17.20
C VAL A 380 17.72 29.33 -18.31
N THR A 381 18.07 29.03 -19.56
CA THR A 381 17.75 29.89 -20.72
C THR A 381 16.36 29.64 -21.30
N GLY A 382 15.69 28.57 -20.89
CA GLY A 382 14.38 28.18 -21.43
C GLY A 382 14.44 27.51 -22.80
N GLU A 383 15.63 27.18 -23.31
CA GLU A 383 15.79 26.48 -24.60
C GLU A 383 15.20 25.07 -24.57
N ALA A 384 15.31 24.38 -23.43
CA ALA A 384 14.68 23.08 -23.22
C ALA A 384 13.24 23.25 -22.71
N GLY A 385 12.25 23.19 -23.60
CA GLY A 385 10.84 23.24 -23.22
C GLY A 385 10.35 21.97 -22.53
N ILE A 386 10.95 20.80 -22.80
CA ILE A 386 10.66 19.55 -22.09
C ILE A 386 11.95 18.96 -21.54
N VAL A 387 11.94 18.56 -20.27
CA VAL A 387 13.07 17.86 -19.64
C VAL A 387 12.61 16.58 -18.97
N VAL A 388 13.26 15.48 -19.33
CA VAL A 388 13.06 14.17 -18.71
C VAL A 388 14.23 13.88 -17.78
N GLY A 389 13.98 13.31 -16.60
CA GLY A 389 15.08 12.99 -15.70
C GLY A 389 14.69 12.23 -14.45
N THR A 390 15.69 11.96 -13.62
CA THR A 390 15.52 11.31 -12.31
C THR A 390 15.56 12.35 -11.19
N HIS A 391 15.75 11.91 -9.93
CA HIS A 391 16.01 12.78 -8.78
C HIS A 391 17.13 13.82 -9.00
N ALA A 392 17.99 13.62 -10.01
CA ALA A 392 18.97 14.61 -10.44
C ALA A 392 18.36 15.98 -10.78
N LEU A 393 17.08 16.04 -11.17
CA LEU A 393 16.32 17.27 -11.42
C LEU A 393 15.97 18.04 -10.15
N ILE A 394 16.02 17.39 -8.99
CA ILE A 394 15.61 17.94 -7.69
C ILE A 394 16.80 18.61 -6.98
N GLU A 395 18.04 18.29 -7.37
CA GLU A 395 19.25 18.87 -6.78
C GLU A 395 19.26 20.40 -6.77
N ASP A 396 19.79 21.04 -5.72
CA ASP A 396 19.76 22.50 -5.51
C ASP A 396 20.31 23.33 -6.68
N ARG A 397 21.23 22.76 -7.46
CA ARG A 397 21.89 23.44 -8.59
C ARG A 397 20.98 23.56 -9.82
N VAL A 398 19.90 22.78 -9.89
CA VAL A 398 18.95 22.81 -11.00
C VAL A 398 17.98 23.95 -10.81
N ARG A 399 17.93 24.85 -11.79
CA ARG A 399 17.02 26.00 -11.87
C ARG A 399 16.38 26.04 -13.25
N PHE A 400 15.12 26.44 -13.31
CA PHE A 400 14.34 26.56 -14.53
C PHE A 400 14.12 28.05 -14.86
N HIS A 401 13.95 28.37 -16.13
CA HIS A 401 13.52 29.70 -16.56
C HIS A 401 12.05 29.95 -16.17
N ASP A 402 11.17 29.00 -16.53
CA ASP A 402 9.73 29.04 -16.19
C ASP A 402 9.18 27.62 -16.07
N LEU A 403 9.26 27.00 -14.89
CA LEU A 403 8.70 25.66 -14.69
C LEU A 403 7.18 25.74 -14.56
N GLY A 404 6.46 25.30 -15.60
CA GLY A 404 5.00 25.34 -15.67
C GLY A 404 4.30 24.03 -15.27
N LEU A 405 4.90 22.87 -15.55
CA LEU A 405 4.31 21.56 -15.25
C LEU A 405 5.35 20.55 -14.80
N VAL A 406 5.02 19.81 -13.76
CA VAL A 406 5.76 18.64 -13.30
C VAL A 406 4.90 17.40 -13.50
N VAL A 407 5.40 16.46 -14.29
CA VAL A 407 4.83 15.13 -14.50
C VAL A 407 5.65 14.13 -13.68
N VAL A 408 5.01 13.33 -12.83
CA VAL A 408 5.66 12.28 -12.05
C VAL A 408 5.13 10.92 -12.49
N ASP A 409 6.00 10.03 -12.96
CA ASP A 409 5.64 8.66 -13.33
C ASP A 409 5.94 7.65 -12.21
N GLU A 410 5.05 6.67 -12.02
CA GLU A 410 5.13 5.63 -10.99
C GLU A 410 5.39 6.16 -9.58
N GLN A 411 4.43 6.96 -9.09
CA GLN A 411 4.48 7.71 -7.83
C GLN A 411 4.92 6.90 -6.61
N HIS A 412 4.62 5.60 -6.53
CA HIS A 412 4.85 4.80 -5.32
C HIS A 412 6.34 4.66 -4.94
N ARG A 413 7.27 5.02 -5.84
CA ARG A 413 8.72 5.07 -5.54
C ARG A 413 9.24 6.47 -5.17
N PHE A 414 8.41 7.50 -5.27
CA PHE A 414 8.77 8.88 -4.95
C PHE A 414 8.07 9.36 -3.68
N GLY A 415 8.86 9.73 -2.67
CA GLY A 415 8.35 10.26 -1.41
C GLY A 415 7.68 11.63 -1.59
N VAL A 416 6.82 11.99 -0.64
CA VAL A 416 6.14 13.31 -0.59
C VAL A 416 7.15 14.46 -0.63
N GLU A 417 8.30 14.31 0.03
CA GLU A 417 9.40 15.29 0.10
C GLU A 417 9.95 15.70 -1.28
N GLN A 418 9.98 14.76 -2.22
CA GLN A 418 10.54 14.99 -3.56
C GLN A 418 9.59 15.83 -4.42
N ARG A 419 8.27 15.74 -4.17
CA ARG A 419 7.25 16.58 -4.82
C ARG A 419 7.37 18.02 -4.33
N ASP A 420 7.51 18.20 -3.02
CA ASP A 420 7.61 19.53 -2.41
C ASP A 420 8.90 20.25 -2.83
N ALA A 421 10.01 19.51 -2.93
CA ALA A 421 11.29 20.06 -3.41
C ALA A 421 11.22 20.57 -4.85
N LEU A 422 10.47 19.91 -5.74
CA LEU A 422 10.26 20.39 -7.12
C LEU A 422 9.31 21.59 -7.18
N ARG A 423 8.26 21.61 -6.35
CA ARG A 423 7.37 22.79 -6.24
C ARG A 423 8.15 24.02 -5.77
N ALA A 424 9.09 23.85 -4.84
CA ALA A 424 9.93 24.93 -4.32
C ALA A 424 10.96 25.48 -5.33
N LYS A 425 11.15 24.84 -6.50
CA LYS A 425 12.08 25.32 -7.53
C LYS A 425 11.51 26.39 -8.46
N ALA A 426 10.22 26.66 -8.39
CA ALA A 426 9.56 27.68 -9.20
C ALA A 426 9.10 28.84 -8.32
N ASP A 427 9.22 30.06 -8.82
CA ASP A 427 8.75 31.26 -8.11
C ASP A 427 7.24 31.24 -7.84
N ARG A 428 6.49 30.61 -8.76
CA ARG A 428 5.08 30.25 -8.60
C ARG A 428 4.96 28.72 -8.65
N PRO A 429 4.12 28.08 -7.81
CA PRO A 429 4.01 26.64 -7.82
C PRO A 429 3.59 26.12 -9.21
N PRO A 430 4.30 25.13 -9.76
CA PRO A 430 3.95 24.56 -11.05
C PRO A 430 2.69 23.70 -10.93
N HIS A 431 2.04 23.46 -12.06
CA HIS A 431 1.01 22.42 -12.16
C HIS A 431 1.66 21.04 -11.93
N LEU A 432 0.93 20.11 -11.32
CA LEU A 432 1.39 18.77 -10.99
C LEU A 432 0.44 17.72 -11.58
N LEU A 433 1.01 16.86 -12.44
CA LEU A 433 0.35 15.68 -12.97
C LEU A 433 1.10 14.44 -12.48
N VAL A 434 0.42 13.56 -11.77
CA VAL A 434 1.00 12.31 -11.30
C VAL A 434 0.39 11.15 -12.06
N MET A 435 1.19 10.17 -12.47
CA MET A 435 0.73 9.01 -13.22
C MET A 435 1.00 7.73 -12.43
N THR A 436 0.07 6.78 -12.54
CA THR A 436 0.26 5.43 -12.03
C THR A 436 -0.23 4.39 -13.02
N ALA A 437 0.52 3.29 -13.17
CA ALA A 437 0.10 2.17 -14.01
C ALA A 437 -0.75 1.14 -13.29
N THR A 438 -0.72 1.14 -11.96
CA THR A 438 -1.61 0.34 -11.12
C THR A 438 -2.79 1.21 -10.75
N PRO A 439 -4.00 0.93 -11.28
CA PRO A 439 -5.19 1.63 -10.82
C PRO A 439 -5.28 1.50 -9.30
N ILE A 440 -5.57 2.59 -8.61
CA ILE A 440 -5.76 2.59 -7.15
C ILE A 440 -7.26 2.84 -6.96
N PRO A 441 -7.98 2.05 -6.14
CA PRO A 441 -9.38 2.33 -5.86
C PRO A 441 -9.56 3.76 -5.40
N ARG A 442 -10.65 4.37 -5.86
CA ARG A 442 -10.95 5.77 -5.63
C ARG A 442 -10.91 6.12 -4.15
N THR A 443 -11.34 5.22 -3.27
CA THR A 443 -11.31 5.40 -1.81
C THR A 443 -9.90 5.58 -1.27
N VAL A 444 -8.96 4.73 -1.68
CA VAL A 444 -7.53 4.84 -1.32
C VAL A 444 -6.94 6.12 -1.91
N ALA A 445 -7.30 6.47 -3.14
CA ALA A 445 -6.88 7.75 -3.71
C ALA A 445 -7.42 8.95 -2.91
N MET A 446 -8.66 8.87 -2.42
CA MET A 446 -9.31 9.93 -1.64
C MET A 446 -8.80 10.09 -0.21
N THR A 447 -8.21 9.05 0.38
CA THR A 447 -7.67 9.09 1.75
C THR A 447 -6.16 9.33 1.77
N VAL A 448 -5.40 8.68 0.88
CA VAL A 448 -3.93 8.72 0.85
C VAL A 448 -3.39 9.83 -0.04
N PHE A 449 -4.08 10.06 -1.17
CA PHE A 449 -3.70 11.05 -2.17
C PHE A 449 -4.76 12.14 -2.28
N GLY A 450 -5.52 12.37 -1.20
CA GLY A 450 -6.72 13.20 -1.20
C GLY A 450 -6.49 14.68 -1.51
N ASP A 451 -5.24 15.12 -1.71
CA ASP A 451 -4.87 16.40 -2.33
C ASP A 451 -5.04 16.42 -3.86
N LEU A 452 -5.12 15.25 -4.51
CA LEU A 452 -5.17 15.10 -5.96
C LEU A 452 -6.60 14.84 -6.48
N GLU A 453 -6.97 15.52 -7.56
CA GLU A 453 -8.11 15.13 -8.39
C GLU A 453 -7.77 13.90 -9.24
N THR A 454 -8.70 12.97 -9.41
CA THR A 454 -8.43 11.71 -10.13
C THR A 454 -9.05 11.73 -11.53
N SER A 455 -8.23 11.48 -12.56
CA SER A 455 -8.70 11.15 -13.91
C SER A 455 -8.41 9.69 -14.22
N VAL A 456 -9.40 8.97 -14.75
CA VAL A 456 -9.28 7.54 -15.07
C VAL A 456 -9.27 7.34 -16.58
N LEU A 457 -8.26 6.62 -17.06
CA LEU A 457 -8.11 6.20 -18.45
C LEU A 457 -8.34 4.69 -18.55
N ASP A 458 -9.60 4.32 -18.75
CA ASP A 458 -10.11 2.94 -18.81
C ASP A 458 -10.08 2.32 -20.21
N GLN A 459 -10.07 3.14 -21.27
CA GLN A 459 -10.04 2.69 -22.65
C GLN A 459 -8.62 2.31 -23.11
N LEU A 460 -8.44 1.07 -23.56
CA LEU A 460 -7.23 0.63 -24.26
C LEU A 460 -7.26 1.07 -25.75
N PRO A 461 -6.13 1.50 -26.33
CA PRO A 461 -6.04 1.81 -27.76
C PRO A 461 -6.40 0.61 -28.65
N ALA A 462 -6.99 0.89 -29.82
CA ALA A 462 -7.32 -0.13 -30.81
C ALA A 462 -6.05 -0.85 -31.33
N GLY A 463 -6.14 -2.18 -31.52
CA GLY A 463 -5.04 -3.01 -32.05
C GLY A 463 -4.28 -3.83 -31.00
N ARG A 464 -4.63 -3.72 -29.71
CA ARG A 464 -4.08 -4.59 -28.67
C ARG A 464 -4.81 -5.94 -28.64
N SER A 465 -4.06 -7.02 -28.80
CA SER A 465 -4.62 -8.37 -28.68
C SER A 465 -4.74 -8.80 -27.21
N PRO A 466 -5.76 -9.63 -26.87
CA PRO A 466 -5.98 -10.07 -25.50
C PRO A 466 -4.81 -10.90 -24.97
N ILE A 467 -4.59 -10.84 -23.66
CA ILE A 467 -3.59 -11.64 -22.97
C ILE A 467 -4.30 -12.80 -22.26
N ALA A 468 -3.96 -14.04 -22.58
CA ALA A 468 -4.42 -15.19 -21.82
C ALA A 468 -3.48 -15.42 -20.63
N SER A 469 -4.04 -15.54 -19.43
CA SER A 469 -3.27 -15.79 -18.20
C SER A 469 -3.60 -17.16 -17.60
N HIS A 470 -2.58 -17.93 -17.25
CA HIS A 470 -2.74 -19.25 -16.63
C HIS A 470 -1.77 -19.44 -15.47
N VAL A 471 -2.23 -20.06 -14.38
CA VAL A 471 -1.34 -20.50 -13.30
C VAL A 471 -0.84 -21.91 -13.58
N VAL A 472 0.48 -22.08 -13.49
CA VAL A 472 1.21 -23.34 -13.71
C VAL A 472 1.59 -23.91 -12.34
N PRO A 473 0.86 -24.92 -11.81
CA PRO A 473 1.14 -25.50 -10.50
C PRO A 473 2.29 -26.50 -10.61
N ASN A 474 3.52 -26.03 -10.47
CA ASN A 474 4.71 -26.83 -10.72
C ASN A 474 4.90 -27.96 -9.71
N ARG A 475 4.57 -27.73 -8.43
CA ARG A 475 4.64 -28.76 -7.36
C ARG A 475 3.71 -29.95 -7.60
N GLU A 476 2.48 -29.68 -8.04
CA GLU A 476 1.43 -30.71 -8.21
C GLU A 476 1.45 -31.34 -9.61
N LYS A 477 1.77 -30.54 -10.64
CA LYS A 477 1.77 -30.94 -12.05
C LYS A 477 3.06 -30.48 -12.75
N PRO A 478 4.22 -31.10 -12.49
CA PRO A 478 5.49 -30.71 -13.10
C PRO A 478 5.50 -30.73 -14.64
N HIS A 479 4.70 -31.60 -15.25
CA HIS A 479 4.54 -31.68 -16.71
C HIS A 479 3.93 -30.40 -17.33
N PHE A 480 3.21 -29.58 -16.55
CA PHE A 480 2.70 -28.29 -17.04
C PHE A 480 3.82 -27.27 -17.21
N LEU A 481 4.88 -27.34 -16.39
CA LEU A 481 6.07 -26.50 -16.58
C LEU A 481 6.82 -26.89 -17.85
N ALA A 482 6.94 -28.19 -18.15
CA ALA A 482 7.51 -28.65 -19.42
C ALA A 482 6.70 -28.12 -20.62
N ARG A 483 5.36 -28.21 -20.54
CA ARG A 483 4.47 -27.65 -21.58
C ARG A 483 4.58 -26.13 -21.72
N ALA A 484 4.79 -25.41 -20.62
CA ALA A 484 5.02 -23.96 -20.64
C ALA A 484 6.27 -23.62 -21.49
N TRP A 485 7.36 -24.36 -21.34
CA TRP A 485 8.57 -24.15 -22.14
C TRP A 485 8.41 -24.52 -23.61
N GLU A 486 7.70 -25.60 -23.92
CA GLU A 486 7.32 -25.92 -25.31
C GLU A 486 6.54 -24.77 -25.94
N ARG A 487 5.61 -24.18 -25.19
CA ARG A 487 4.84 -23.05 -25.68
C ARG A 487 5.70 -21.81 -25.95
N VAL A 488 6.69 -21.53 -25.10
CA VAL A 488 7.70 -20.48 -25.37
C VAL A 488 8.46 -20.76 -26.67
N ARG A 489 8.85 -22.01 -26.94
CA ARG A 489 9.52 -22.37 -28.20
C ARG A 489 8.61 -22.17 -29.42
N GLU A 490 7.33 -22.51 -29.31
CA GLU A 490 6.34 -22.31 -30.38
C GLU A 490 6.22 -20.83 -30.75
N GLU A 491 6.15 -19.94 -29.75
CA GLU A 491 6.09 -18.49 -29.95
C GLU A 491 7.38 -17.97 -30.62
N VAL A 492 8.54 -18.38 -30.13
CA VAL A 492 9.83 -17.99 -30.74
C VAL A 492 9.98 -18.52 -32.16
N ALA A 493 9.54 -19.75 -32.44
CA ALA A 493 9.54 -20.33 -33.78
C ALA A 493 8.60 -19.60 -34.75
N ALA A 494 7.53 -18.97 -34.23
CA ALA A 494 6.65 -18.09 -35.00
C ALA A 494 7.26 -16.69 -35.25
N GLY A 495 8.49 -16.43 -34.78
CA GLY A 495 9.19 -15.16 -34.93
C GLY A 495 8.92 -14.16 -33.79
N HIS A 496 8.27 -14.59 -32.71
CA HIS A 496 8.00 -13.77 -31.53
C HIS A 496 9.10 -13.90 -30.47
N GLN A 497 8.94 -13.18 -29.37
CA GLN A 497 9.91 -13.14 -28.28
C GLN A 497 9.25 -13.40 -26.93
N ALA A 498 10.03 -13.84 -25.95
CA ALA A 498 9.53 -14.22 -24.63
C ALA A 498 10.30 -13.58 -23.48
N TYR A 499 9.59 -13.28 -22.40
CA TYR A 499 10.15 -12.88 -21.11
C TYR A 499 10.08 -14.05 -20.13
N VAL A 500 11.13 -14.22 -19.32
CA VAL A 500 11.16 -15.10 -18.15
C VAL A 500 11.58 -14.29 -16.93
N VAL A 501 10.70 -14.16 -15.94
CA VAL A 501 10.94 -13.33 -14.75
C VAL A 501 11.22 -14.21 -13.55
N CYS A 502 12.30 -13.90 -12.82
CA CYS A 502 12.66 -14.58 -11.58
C CYS A 502 12.75 -13.59 -10.42
N PRO A 503 12.46 -14.01 -9.18
CA PRO A 503 12.45 -13.13 -8.01
C PRO A 503 13.84 -12.66 -7.56
N ARG A 504 14.94 -13.33 -7.94
CA ARG A 504 16.28 -13.05 -7.41
C ARG A 504 17.36 -13.03 -8.50
N ILE A 505 18.50 -12.36 -8.25
CA ILE A 505 19.64 -12.24 -9.19
C ILE A 505 20.52 -13.51 -9.22
N GLY A 506 21.11 -13.93 -8.09
CA GLY A 506 21.82 -15.22 -7.97
C GLY A 506 23.16 -15.26 -7.24
N ASP A 507 23.88 -14.16 -7.08
CA ASP A 507 25.29 -14.25 -6.62
C ASP A 507 25.47 -13.85 -5.14
N ASP A 508 25.41 -14.83 -4.24
CA ASP A 508 25.73 -14.67 -2.81
C ASP A 508 27.05 -15.34 -2.38
N GLU A 509 27.75 -16.07 -3.26
CA GLU A 509 28.93 -16.85 -2.85
C GLU A 509 30.27 -16.08 -2.83
N ASP A 510 30.36 -14.86 -3.37
CA ASP A 510 31.62 -14.09 -3.49
C ASP A 510 31.68 -12.77 -2.68
N ARG A 511 31.09 -12.71 -1.46
CA ARG A 511 31.31 -11.59 -0.52
C ARG A 511 32.16 -11.99 0.69
N PRO A 512 33.33 -11.36 0.95
CA PRO A 512 34.00 -11.49 2.24
C PRO A 512 33.10 -10.95 3.35
N ALA A 513 33.05 -11.66 4.48
CA ALA A 513 32.07 -11.57 5.58
C ALA A 513 31.95 -10.22 6.34
N GLY A 514 32.39 -9.08 5.78
CA GLY A 514 32.50 -7.79 6.48
C GLY A 514 31.62 -6.65 5.97
N ARG A 515 30.82 -6.81 4.91
CA ARG A 515 29.96 -5.72 4.39
C ARG A 515 28.54 -6.22 4.08
N ARG A 516 27.71 -6.37 5.11
CA ARG A 516 26.25 -6.45 4.97
C ARG A 516 25.70 -5.03 4.89
N GLY A 517 25.53 -4.52 3.67
CA GLY A 517 24.58 -3.45 3.38
C GLY A 517 23.38 -4.06 2.63
N PRO A 518 22.16 -3.51 2.79
CA PRO A 518 20.98 -3.99 2.07
C PRO A 518 21.17 -3.83 0.56
N ASP A 519 20.81 -4.86 -0.21
CA ASP A 519 20.86 -4.86 -1.67
C ASP A 519 19.59 -4.17 -2.20
N PRO A 520 19.63 -3.22 -3.14
CA PRO A 520 18.46 -2.42 -3.54
C PRO A 520 17.36 -3.21 -4.28
N ASP A 521 17.63 -4.47 -4.64
CA ASP A 521 16.72 -5.34 -5.40
C ASP A 521 16.32 -6.63 -4.63
N GLU A 522 16.67 -6.74 -3.34
CA GLU A 522 16.03 -7.76 -2.49
C GLU A 522 14.55 -7.38 -2.35
N VAL A 523 13.67 -8.35 -2.58
CA VAL A 523 12.24 -8.19 -2.32
C VAL A 523 12.11 -7.78 -0.86
N ASP A 524 11.78 -6.51 -0.63
CA ASP A 524 11.61 -5.97 0.71
C ASP A 524 10.33 -6.59 1.28
N GLY A 525 10.50 -7.78 1.84
CA GLY A 525 9.50 -8.45 2.65
C GLY A 525 9.41 -7.74 3.98
N SER A 526 8.84 -6.53 3.99
CA SER A 526 8.38 -5.88 5.22
C SER A 526 7.18 -6.67 5.75
N GLY A 527 7.51 -7.74 6.46
CA GLY A 527 6.57 -8.73 6.99
C GLY A 527 7.32 -9.82 7.76
N ALA A 528 8.35 -9.44 8.51
CA ALA A 528 9.05 -10.34 9.43
C ALA A 528 9.15 -9.68 10.81
N ASP A 529 8.03 -9.71 11.54
CA ASP A 529 8.10 -9.64 13.00
C ASP A 529 8.89 -10.85 13.49
N GLY A 530 9.88 -10.58 14.33
CA GLY A 530 10.80 -11.57 14.86
C GLY A 530 10.10 -12.67 15.67
N SER A 531 9.94 -13.83 15.05
CA SER A 531 9.77 -15.11 15.75
C SER A 531 10.66 -16.16 15.11
N GLY A 532 11.88 -16.30 15.63
CA GLY A 532 12.75 -17.42 15.32
C GLY A 532 12.15 -18.72 15.85
N ALA A 533 11.49 -19.48 14.98
CA ALA A 533 11.38 -20.95 14.95
C ALA A 533 10.39 -21.36 13.84
N GLY A 534 10.90 -21.84 12.71
CA GLY A 534 10.07 -22.31 11.58
C GLY A 534 10.75 -22.34 10.21
N GLU A 535 12.05 -22.02 10.10
CA GLU A 535 12.83 -22.14 8.86
C GLU A 535 13.25 -23.59 8.59
N GLU A 536 12.31 -24.48 8.32
CA GLU A 536 12.59 -25.73 7.61
C GLU A 536 11.56 -25.88 6.47
N GLU A 537 12.06 -26.06 5.23
CA GLU A 537 11.35 -26.40 3.97
C GLU A 537 10.82 -25.31 2.99
N ARG A 538 11.34 -24.07 2.97
CA ARG A 538 11.17 -23.22 1.76
C ARG A 538 12.46 -23.19 0.94
N ARG A 539 12.39 -23.71 -0.29
CA ARG A 539 13.49 -23.58 -1.27
C ARG A 539 13.85 -22.09 -1.44
N PRO A 540 15.15 -21.75 -1.62
CA PRO A 540 15.52 -20.38 -1.93
C PRO A 540 14.83 -19.92 -3.22
N PRO A 541 14.48 -18.63 -3.33
CA PRO A 541 13.86 -18.07 -4.53
C PRO A 541 14.77 -18.27 -5.75
N LEU A 542 14.16 -18.57 -6.89
CA LEU A 542 14.91 -18.85 -8.12
C LEU A 542 15.72 -17.62 -8.58
N ALA A 543 16.99 -17.87 -8.86
CA ALA A 543 17.93 -16.87 -9.35
C ALA A 543 17.90 -16.77 -10.88
N VAL A 544 17.94 -15.54 -11.40
CA VAL A 544 17.97 -15.25 -12.85
C VAL A 544 19.15 -15.91 -13.53
N VAL A 545 20.35 -15.87 -12.93
CA VAL A 545 21.56 -16.45 -13.53
C VAL A 545 21.42 -17.98 -13.63
N ASP A 546 20.95 -18.63 -12.57
CA ASP A 546 20.74 -20.08 -12.54
C ASP A 546 19.66 -20.52 -13.53
N VAL A 547 18.51 -19.84 -13.54
CA VAL A 547 17.42 -20.13 -14.47
C VAL A 547 17.86 -19.92 -15.91
N ALA A 548 18.61 -18.86 -16.22
CA ALA A 548 19.14 -18.63 -17.55
C ALA A 548 20.09 -19.75 -17.99
N GLY A 549 20.98 -20.22 -17.10
CA GLY A 549 21.84 -21.38 -17.36
C GLY A 549 21.02 -22.64 -17.66
N GLN A 550 20.06 -22.97 -16.79
CA GLN A 550 19.17 -24.13 -16.96
C GLN A 550 18.38 -24.08 -18.27
N LEU A 551 17.89 -22.90 -18.67
CA LEU A 551 17.13 -22.72 -19.91
C LEU A 551 18.02 -22.88 -21.15
N ARG A 552 19.26 -22.34 -21.12
CA ARG A 552 20.23 -22.47 -22.21
C ARG A 552 20.64 -23.93 -22.46
N ASP A 553 20.87 -24.69 -21.39
CA ASP A 553 21.32 -26.07 -21.48
C ASP A 553 20.18 -27.09 -21.58
N GLY A 554 18.97 -26.69 -21.19
CA GLY A 554 17.80 -27.55 -21.11
C GLY A 554 16.71 -27.20 -22.14
N PRO A 555 15.50 -26.80 -21.71
CA PRO A 555 14.32 -26.80 -22.56
C PRO A 555 14.36 -25.76 -23.69
N LEU A 556 15.10 -24.66 -23.53
CA LEU A 556 15.22 -23.58 -24.52
C LEU A 556 16.55 -23.64 -25.28
N ARG A 557 17.23 -24.79 -25.26
CA ARG A 557 18.47 -25.01 -26.00
C ARG A 557 18.32 -24.64 -27.47
N GLY A 558 19.28 -23.86 -27.97
CA GLY A 558 19.35 -23.37 -29.34
C GLY A 558 18.71 -22.00 -29.56
N LEU A 559 18.07 -21.40 -28.55
CA LEU A 559 17.55 -20.03 -28.62
C LEU A 559 18.58 -19.01 -28.12
N ARG A 560 18.47 -17.75 -28.57
CA ARG A 560 19.30 -16.63 -28.11
C ARG A 560 18.74 -16.09 -26.81
N ILE A 561 19.37 -16.49 -25.69
CA ILE A 561 18.93 -16.13 -24.33
C ILE A 561 19.90 -15.14 -23.69
N GLU A 562 19.40 -13.97 -23.29
CA GLU A 562 20.14 -12.97 -22.52
C GLU A 562 19.55 -12.75 -21.12
N VAL A 563 20.36 -12.16 -20.24
CA VAL A 563 20.04 -11.93 -18.84
C VAL A 563 19.95 -10.43 -18.57
N LEU A 564 18.92 -10.00 -17.83
CA LEU A 564 18.77 -8.62 -17.37
C LEU A 564 18.47 -8.56 -15.87
N HIS A 565 19.34 -7.93 -15.09
CA HIS A 565 19.13 -7.74 -13.66
C HIS A 565 19.65 -6.38 -13.17
N GLY A 566 19.29 -5.99 -11.96
CA GLY A 566 19.53 -4.64 -11.45
C GLY A 566 21.00 -4.30 -11.19
N ARG A 567 21.84 -5.31 -10.94
CA ARG A 567 23.30 -5.13 -10.81
C ARG A 567 24.03 -4.79 -12.13
N LEU A 568 23.39 -4.89 -13.29
CA LEU A 568 24.01 -4.48 -14.56
C LEU A 568 24.19 -2.96 -14.61
N ALA A 569 25.30 -2.50 -15.18
CA ALA A 569 25.51 -1.07 -15.45
C ALA A 569 24.36 -0.53 -16.35
N PRO A 570 23.92 0.74 -16.16
CA PRO A 570 22.82 1.32 -16.93
C PRO A 570 22.97 1.17 -18.45
N ASP A 571 24.15 1.46 -18.99
CA ASP A 571 24.43 1.33 -20.43
C ASP A 571 24.33 -0.12 -20.92
N ALA A 572 24.76 -1.09 -20.10
CA ALA A 572 24.64 -2.51 -20.43
C ALA A 572 23.18 -2.97 -20.42
N LYS A 573 22.36 -2.45 -19.50
CA LYS A 573 20.91 -2.72 -19.49
C LYS A 573 20.25 -2.19 -20.75
N ASP A 574 20.54 -0.93 -21.13
CA ASP A 574 19.96 -0.34 -22.35
C ASP A 574 20.38 -1.11 -23.61
N ASP A 575 21.63 -1.54 -23.69
CA ASP A 575 22.14 -2.33 -24.82
C ASP A 575 21.47 -3.71 -24.95
N VAL A 576 21.31 -4.44 -23.83
CA VAL A 576 20.54 -5.71 -23.80
C VAL A 576 19.10 -5.47 -24.23
N MET A 577 18.45 -4.44 -23.70
CA MET A 577 17.06 -4.13 -24.05
C MET A 577 16.90 -3.70 -25.51
N ARG A 578 17.88 -3.01 -26.08
CA ARG A 578 17.92 -2.63 -27.50
C ARG A 578 18.02 -3.87 -28.39
N ARG A 579 18.97 -4.78 -28.10
CA ARG A 579 19.07 -6.05 -28.82
C ARG A 579 17.81 -6.88 -28.72
N PHE A 580 17.14 -6.87 -27.56
CA PHE A 580 15.86 -7.53 -27.42
C PHE A 580 14.77 -6.83 -28.25
N ALA A 581 14.63 -5.50 -28.19
CA ALA A 581 13.65 -4.79 -29.01
C ALA A 581 13.85 -5.00 -30.53
N ASP A 582 15.10 -5.10 -31.00
CA ASP A 582 15.46 -5.31 -32.41
C ASP A 582 15.34 -6.77 -32.88
N GLY A 583 14.93 -7.70 -32.02
CA GLY A 583 14.82 -9.13 -32.36
C GLY A 583 16.17 -9.86 -32.40
N GLY A 584 17.22 -9.28 -31.84
CA GLY A 584 18.55 -9.88 -31.65
C GLY A 584 18.59 -10.96 -30.55
N VAL A 585 17.60 -10.95 -29.65
CA VAL A 585 17.47 -11.89 -28.51
C VAL A 585 16.06 -12.50 -28.54
N ASP A 586 15.96 -13.82 -28.42
CA ASP A 586 14.68 -14.54 -28.47
C ASP A 586 13.98 -14.57 -27.11
N VAL A 587 14.76 -14.78 -26.05
CA VAL A 587 14.26 -14.92 -24.68
C VAL A 587 15.08 -14.06 -23.73
N LEU A 588 14.39 -13.18 -23.00
CA LEU A 588 15.01 -12.36 -21.97
C LEU A 588 14.68 -12.90 -20.58
N VAL A 589 15.70 -13.37 -19.86
CA VAL A 589 15.57 -13.83 -18.47
C VAL A 589 15.93 -12.68 -17.54
N ALA A 590 14.98 -12.22 -16.72
CA ALA A 590 15.15 -11.00 -15.96
C ALA A 590 14.59 -11.05 -14.54
N THR A 591 15.01 -10.11 -13.69
CA THR A 591 14.32 -9.84 -12.43
C THR A 591 13.14 -8.88 -12.64
N THR A 592 12.52 -8.44 -11.54
CA THR A 592 11.54 -7.33 -11.48
C THR A 592 12.01 -6.04 -12.16
N VAL A 593 13.27 -5.93 -12.56
CA VAL A 593 13.78 -4.76 -13.31
C VAL A 593 13.04 -4.55 -14.63
N ILE A 594 12.39 -5.57 -15.21
CA ILE A 594 11.52 -5.38 -16.39
C ILE A 594 10.13 -4.80 -16.08
N GLU A 595 9.76 -4.64 -14.79
CA GLU A 595 8.57 -3.87 -14.38
C GLU A 595 8.59 -2.46 -14.97
N VAL A 596 9.74 -2.03 -15.44
CA VAL A 596 10.12 -0.67 -15.76
C VAL A 596 10.37 -0.56 -17.27
N GLY A 597 9.32 -0.17 -17.99
CA GLY A 597 9.40 0.58 -19.25
C GLY A 597 10.23 0.02 -20.41
N VAL A 598 9.94 -1.14 -20.99
CA VAL A 598 10.28 -1.33 -22.41
C VAL A 598 9.05 -1.83 -23.14
N ASN A 599 8.79 -1.25 -24.32
CA ASN A 599 7.75 -1.67 -25.22
C ASN A 599 8.37 -2.55 -26.31
N VAL A 600 8.12 -3.85 -26.25
CA VAL A 600 8.54 -4.79 -27.30
C VAL A 600 7.27 -5.39 -27.91
N PRO A 601 6.75 -4.81 -29.01
CA PRO A 601 5.49 -5.26 -29.61
C PRO A 601 5.49 -6.73 -30.02
N ASN A 602 6.67 -7.26 -30.36
CA ASN A 602 6.88 -8.65 -30.78
C ASN A 602 7.01 -9.64 -29.60
N ALA A 603 6.99 -9.16 -28.35
CA ALA A 603 6.99 -10.02 -27.17
C ALA A 603 5.57 -10.53 -26.86
N THR A 604 5.34 -11.82 -27.08
CA THR A 604 4.03 -12.47 -26.93
C THR A 604 3.94 -13.35 -25.70
N ALA A 605 5.05 -13.88 -25.18
CA ALA A 605 5.05 -14.79 -24.04
C ALA A 605 5.73 -14.20 -22.79
N MET A 606 5.10 -14.37 -21.63
CA MET A 606 5.60 -13.99 -20.31
C MET A 606 5.53 -15.20 -19.37
N VAL A 607 6.66 -15.61 -18.80
CA VAL A 607 6.73 -16.67 -17.78
C VAL A 607 7.25 -16.08 -16.49
N ILE A 608 6.49 -16.14 -15.40
CA ILE A 608 6.88 -15.63 -14.09
C ILE A 608 7.16 -16.82 -13.17
N MET A 609 8.42 -17.00 -12.81
CA MET A 609 8.89 -18.04 -11.89
C MET A 609 8.63 -17.65 -10.44
N ASP A 610 8.24 -18.59 -9.59
CA ASP A 610 7.88 -18.32 -8.19
C ASP A 610 6.85 -17.18 -8.04
N ALA A 611 5.81 -17.17 -8.89
CA ALA A 611 4.83 -16.08 -8.97
C ALA A 611 4.12 -15.77 -7.63
N ASP A 612 4.02 -16.76 -6.72
CA ASP A 612 3.50 -16.58 -5.37
C ASP A 612 4.34 -15.68 -4.46
N ARG A 613 5.56 -15.31 -4.88
CA ARG A 613 6.43 -14.36 -4.18
C ARG A 613 6.25 -12.91 -4.63
N PHE A 614 5.51 -12.68 -5.71
CA PHE A 614 5.26 -11.34 -6.25
C PHE A 614 3.93 -10.78 -5.73
N GLY A 615 3.88 -9.46 -5.53
CA GLY A 615 2.63 -8.75 -5.26
C GLY A 615 1.70 -8.74 -6.48
N VAL A 616 0.39 -8.59 -6.27
CA VAL A 616 -0.62 -8.54 -7.35
C VAL A 616 -0.30 -7.43 -8.35
N SER A 617 0.01 -6.25 -7.84
CA SER A 617 0.39 -5.08 -8.63
C SER A 617 1.60 -5.34 -9.53
N GLN A 618 2.63 -6.05 -9.04
CA GLN A 618 3.82 -6.42 -9.82
C GLN A 618 3.46 -7.42 -10.92
N LEU A 619 2.71 -8.47 -10.58
CA LEU A 619 2.25 -9.47 -11.56
C LEU A 619 1.43 -8.82 -12.68
N HIS A 620 0.60 -7.84 -12.33
CA HIS A 620 -0.17 -7.05 -13.30
C HIS A 620 0.75 -6.24 -14.23
N GLN A 621 1.72 -5.52 -13.67
CA GLN A 621 2.69 -4.72 -14.45
C GLN A 621 3.53 -5.61 -15.38
N LEU A 622 4.03 -6.74 -14.89
CA LEU A 622 4.78 -7.73 -15.66
C LEU A 622 3.92 -8.31 -16.78
N ARG A 623 2.68 -8.73 -16.49
CA ARG A 623 1.72 -9.20 -17.51
C ARG A 623 1.52 -8.17 -18.62
N GLY A 624 1.40 -6.89 -18.26
CA GLY A 624 1.24 -5.79 -19.21
C GLY A 624 2.44 -5.52 -20.13
N ARG A 625 3.56 -6.25 -19.99
CA ARG A 625 4.73 -6.17 -20.87
C ARG A 625 4.58 -6.96 -22.16
N VAL A 626 3.66 -7.92 -22.23
CA VAL A 626 3.37 -8.72 -23.43
C VAL A 626 2.03 -8.35 -24.07
N GLY A 627 1.80 -8.81 -25.29
CA GLY A 627 0.55 -8.54 -26.01
C GLY A 627 0.38 -7.06 -26.36
N ARG A 628 1.47 -6.41 -26.79
CA ARG A 628 1.49 -5.00 -27.22
C ARG A 628 1.43 -4.81 -28.74
N GLY A 629 1.65 -5.89 -29.50
CA GLY A 629 1.45 -5.93 -30.95
C GLY A 629 0.10 -6.54 -31.33
N SER A 630 -0.01 -6.92 -32.60
CA SER A 630 -1.20 -7.58 -33.16
C SER A 630 -1.32 -9.06 -32.75
N ALA A 631 -0.24 -9.69 -32.29
CA ALA A 631 -0.26 -11.07 -31.83
C ALA A 631 -0.82 -11.19 -30.40
N PRO A 632 -1.63 -12.22 -30.10
CA PRO A 632 -2.16 -12.45 -28.75
C PRO A 632 -1.05 -12.72 -27.74
N GLY A 633 -1.22 -12.20 -26.53
CA GLY A 633 -0.28 -12.41 -25.44
C GLY A 633 -0.59 -13.66 -24.62
N LEU A 634 0.43 -14.29 -24.05
CA LEU A 634 0.34 -15.40 -23.12
C LEU A 634 1.16 -15.10 -21.86
N CYS A 635 0.53 -15.22 -20.69
CA CYS A 635 1.17 -15.04 -19.40
C CYS A 635 1.01 -16.28 -18.52
N LEU A 636 2.14 -16.88 -18.12
CA LEU A 636 2.21 -18.12 -17.35
C LEU A 636 2.80 -17.83 -15.97
N LEU A 637 1.99 -18.04 -14.93
CA LEU A 637 2.35 -17.80 -13.54
C LEU A 637 2.78 -19.11 -12.90
N VAL A 638 4.09 -19.36 -12.79
CA VAL A 638 4.62 -20.62 -12.24
C VAL A 638 4.69 -20.51 -10.72
N SER A 639 4.08 -21.46 -10.02
CA SER A 639 4.06 -21.48 -8.55
C SER A 639 4.16 -22.88 -7.98
N ASP A 640 4.81 -22.99 -6.82
CA ASP A 640 4.86 -24.20 -6.00
C ASP A 640 3.89 -24.15 -4.80
N ALA A 641 3.09 -23.08 -4.68
CA ALA A 641 2.09 -22.93 -3.63
C ALA A 641 0.99 -24.01 -3.75
N PRO A 642 0.68 -24.75 -2.68
CA PRO A 642 -0.39 -25.74 -2.69
C PRO A 642 -1.77 -25.13 -2.95
N GLU A 643 -2.67 -25.93 -3.56
CA GLU A 643 -4.08 -25.59 -3.68
C GLU A 643 -4.75 -25.26 -2.33
N GLY A 644 -5.64 -24.26 -2.32
CA GLY A 644 -6.32 -23.78 -1.11
C GLY A 644 -5.51 -22.85 -0.20
N THR A 645 -4.29 -22.48 -0.58
CA THR A 645 -3.52 -21.44 0.15
C THR A 645 -3.89 -20.02 -0.33
N PRO A 646 -3.80 -18.98 0.52
CA PRO A 646 -4.08 -17.60 0.12
C PRO A 646 -3.23 -17.14 -1.09
N ALA A 647 -1.98 -17.59 -1.16
CA ALA A 647 -1.09 -17.31 -2.29
C ALA A 647 -1.61 -17.92 -3.60
N ARG A 648 -2.18 -19.13 -3.55
CA ARG A 648 -2.75 -19.79 -4.73
C ARG A 648 -4.04 -19.14 -5.19
N GLU A 649 -4.92 -18.77 -4.26
CA GLU A 649 -6.16 -18.04 -4.53
C GLU A 649 -5.86 -16.68 -5.18
N ARG A 650 -4.87 -15.95 -4.66
CA ARG A 650 -4.37 -14.70 -5.23
C ARG A 650 -3.91 -14.86 -6.69
N LEU A 651 -3.08 -15.87 -6.98
CA LEU A 651 -2.64 -16.13 -8.35
C LEU A 651 -3.79 -16.51 -9.28
N GLY A 652 -4.78 -17.25 -8.77
CA GLY A 652 -6.02 -17.56 -9.50
C GLY A 652 -6.79 -16.30 -9.87
N ALA A 653 -6.94 -15.37 -8.91
CA ALA A 653 -7.61 -14.09 -9.13
C ALA A 653 -6.86 -13.23 -10.16
N VAL A 654 -5.52 -13.16 -10.07
CA VAL A 654 -4.68 -12.49 -11.08
C VAL A 654 -4.87 -13.07 -12.47
N ALA A 655 -4.93 -14.40 -12.59
CA ALA A 655 -5.12 -15.06 -13.87
C ALA A 655 -6.53 -14.88 -14.46
N ALA A 656 -7.56 -14.70 -13.61
CA ALA A 656 -8.95 -14.66 -14.02
C ALA A 656 -9.40 -13.31 -14.61
N THR A 657 -8.73 -12.21 -14.26
CA THR A 657 -9.12 -10.87 -14.74
C THR A 657 -7.95 -10.10 -15.35
N LEU A 658 -8.24 -9.40 -16.44
CA LEU A 658 -7.33 -8.45 -17.05
C LEU A 658 -7.45 -7.04 -16.45
N ASP A 659 -8.57 -6.74 -15.79
CA ASP A 659 -8.91 -5.43 -15.24
C ASP A 659 -8.01 -5.07 -14.05
N GLY A 660 -7.19 -4.03 -14.24
CA GLY A 660 -6.29 -3.53 -13.21
C GLY A 660 -6.99 -3.00 -11.95
N PHE A 661 -8.22 -2.47 -12.06
CA PHE A 661 -9.00 -1.99 -10.91
C PHE A 661 -9.54 -3.14 -10.06
N ALA A 662 -10.02 -4.20 -10.71
CA ALA A 662 -10.43 -5.42 -10.02
C ALA A 662 -9.25 -6.02 -9.26
N LEU A 663 -8.06 -6.07 -9.89
CA LEU A 663 -6.83 -6.57 -9.24
C LEU A 663 -6.36 -5.68 -8.09
N SER A 664 -6.43 -4.36 -8.21
CA SER A 664 -6.03 -3.47 -7.11
C SER A 664 -6.93 -3.64 -5.90
N ARG A 665 -8.24 -3.86 -6.12
CA ARG A 665 -9.18 -4.14 -5.02
C ARG A 665 -8.80 -5.44 -4.30
N ILE A 666 -8.49 -6.50 -5.05
CA ILE A 666 -8.03 -7.78 -4.49
C ILE A 666 -6.68 -7.62 -3.75
N ASP A 667 -5.72 -6.86 -4.30
CA ASP A 667 -4.41 -6.59 -3.65
C ASP A 667 -4.63 -5.88 -2.31
N LEU A 668 -5.54 -4.91 -2.27
CA LEU A 668 -5.85 -4.12 -1.09
C LEU A 668 -6.66 -4.89 -0.04
N GLU A 669 -7.60 -5.75 -0.45
CA GLU A 669 -8.33 -6.63 0.48
C GLU A 669 -7.41 -7.64 1.17
N GLN A 670 -6.33 -8.06 0.49
CA GLN A 670 -5.40 -9.06 0.99
C GLN A 670 -4.24 -8.45 1.80
N ARG A 671 -3.82 -7.23 1.48
CA ARG A 671 -2.89 -6.47 2.32
C ARG A 671 -3.64 -5.94 3.53
N ARG A 672 -3.09 -6.09 4.74
CA ARG A 672 -3.61 -5.31 5.87
C ARG A 672 -3.38 -3.84 5.53
N GLU A 673 -4.43 -3.04 5.60
CA GLU A 673 -4.49 -1.64 5.10
C GLU A 673 -3.34 -0.74 5.59
N GLY A 674 -2.70 -1.09 6.72
CA GLY A 674 -1.49 -0.43 7.23
C GLY A 674 -0.28 -0.45 6.29
N ASP A 675 -0.15 -1.41 5.36
CA ASP A 675 0.97 -1.48 4.40
C ASP A 675 0.81 -0.53 3.21
N VAL A 676 -0.42 -0.18 2.84
CA VAL A 676 -0.72 0.67 1.67
C VAL A 676 -0.58 2.14 2.04
N LEU A 677 -0.87 2.45 3.30
CA LEU A 677 -0.69 3.75 3.92
C LEU A 677 0.78 4.03 4.31
N GLY A 678 1.69 3.03 4.25
CA GLY A 678 3.01 3.17 4.86
C GLY A 678 4.13 2.27 4.32
N GLN A 679 4.75 2.68 3.21
CA GLN A 679 6.19 2.43 2.97
C GLN A 679 7.07 3.70 3.17
N ALA A 680 6.45 4.88 3.28
CA ALA A 680 7.10 6.06 3.87
C ALA A 680 6.95 6.12 5.41
N GLN A 681 6.17 5.20 6.00
CA GLN A 681 5.74 5.20 7.40
C GLN A 681 6.11 3.90 8.16
N SER A 682 7.33 3.40 7.99
CA SER A 682 7.81 2.16 8.63
C SER A 682 7.98 2.24 10.16
N GLY A 683 7.25 3.12 10.85
CA GLY A 683 7.54 3.42 12.24
C GLY A 683 6.41 4.02 13.09
N SER A 684 5.13 3.82 12.80
CA SER A 684 4.05 3.76 13.81
C SER A 684 2.69 3.57 13.12
N ARG A 685 1.66 3.20 13.90
CA ARG A 685 0.36 2.70 13.43
C ARG A 685 -0.34 3.67 12.47
N SER A 686 -1.01 3.11 11.45
CA SER A 686 -2.02 3.82 10.64
C SER A 686 -2.94 4.68 11.54
N SER A 687 -3.19 5.92 11.12
CA SER A 687 -4.07 6.88 11.82
C SER A 687 -5.54 6.43 11.86
N LEU A 688 -5.93 5.49 11.00
CA LEU A 688 -7.28 4.90 10.94
C LEU A 688 -7.36 3.67 11.87
N ARG A 689 -8.31 3.67 12.81
CA ARG A 689 -8.48 2.60 13.81
C ARG A 689 -9.78 1.83 13.62
N MET A 690 -10.82 2.50 13.13
CA MET A 690 -12.16 1.95 12.90
C MET A 690 -12.52 1.90 11.42
N LEU A 691 -12.14 2.93 10.69
CA LEU A 691 -12.43 3.10 9.27
C LEU A 691 -11.56 2.16 8.43
N THR A 692 -12.19 1.38 7.55
CA THR A 692 -11.50 0.55 6.57
C THR A 692 -11.75 1.12 5.18
N VAL A 693 -10.68 1.50 4.48
CA VAL A 693 -10.77 2.31 3.25
C VAL A 693 -11.58 1.62 2.14
N ILE A 694 -11.57 0.29 2.13
CA ILE A 694 -12.29 -0.50 1.12
C ILE A 694 -13.76 -0.73 1.52
N GLN A 695 -14.00 -1.11 2.77
CA GLN A 695 -15.37 -1.49 3.18
C GLN A 695 -16.24 -0.26 3.47
N ASP A 696 -15.62 0.87 3.79
CA ASP A 696 -16.30 2.11 4.16
C ASP A 696 -16.25 3.18 3.06
N GLU A 697 -16.21 2.76 1.79
CA GLU A 697 -16.20 3.63 0.61
C GLU A 697 -17.29 4.72 0.69
N ASP A 698 -18.54 4.28 0.91
CA ASP A 698 -19.71 5.18 0.98
C ASP A 698 -19.60 6.21 2.11
N VAL A 699 -18.99 5.82 3.24
CA VAL A 699 -18.79 6.72 4.39
C VAL A 699 -17.73 7.77 4.06
N ILE A 700 -16.64 7.38 3.40
CA ILE A 700 -15.57 8.29 3.00
C ILE A 700 -16.05 9.27 1.94
N GLU A 701 -16.79 8.79 0.93
CA GLU A 701 -17.35 9.64 -0.12
C GLU A 701 -18.33 10.67 0.45
N ALA A 702 -19.28 10.21 1.27
CA ALA A 702 -20.22 11.10 1.92
C ALA A 702 -19.52 12.08 2.88
N ALA A 703 -18.50 11.64 3.63
CA ALA A 703 -17.71 12.54 4.48
C ALA A 703 -16.94 13.58 3.67
N ARG A 704 -16.44 13.23 2.47
CA ARG A 704 -15.75 14.17 1.57
C ARG A 704 -16.68 15.29 1.10
N GLU A 705 -17.91 14.96 0.70
CA GLU A 705 -18.90 15.95 0.26
C GLU A 705 -19.18 16.97 1.37
N GLU A 706 -19.47 16.47 2.58
CA GLU A 706 -19.77 17.29 3.75
C GLU A 706 -18.56 18.13 4.18
N ALA A 707 -17.36 17.54 4.19
CA ALA A 707 -16.12 18.23 4.54
C ALA A 707 -15.80 19.34 3.52
N THR A 708 -16.00 19.08 2.23
CA THR A 708 -15.78 20.07 1.17
C THR A 708 -16.76 21.23 1.31
N ALA A 709 -18.04 20.97 1.56
CA ALA A 709 -19.04 22.00 1.83
C ALA A 709 -18.70 22.82 3.08
N LEU A 710 -18.26 22.16 4.16
CA LEU A 710 -17.87 22.83 5.40
C LEU A 710 -16.67 23.75 5.19
N VAL A 711 -15.58 23.26 4.58
CA VAL A 711 -14.36 24.04 4.34
C VAL A 711 -14.59 25.16 3.32
N ALA A 712 -15.54 24.99 2.40
CA ALA A 712 -15.96 26.07 1.50
C ALA A 712 -16.57 27.25 2.29
N ALA A 713 -17.42 26.96 3.27
CA ALA A 713 -18.14 27.94 4.08
C ALA A 713 -17.32 28.52 5.25
N ASP A 714 -16.55 27.70 5.97
CA ASP A 714 -15.76 28.07 7.15
C ASP A 714 -14.34 27.46 7.05
N PRO A 715 -13.42 28.11 6.32
CA PRO A 715 -12.09 27.55 6.05
C PRO A 715 -11.23 27.39 7.31
N GLU A 716 -11.40 28.29 8.29
CA GLU A 716 -10.64 28.29 9.55
C GLU A 716 -11.34 27.48 10.66
N LEU A 717 -12.51 26.90 10.34
CA LEU A 717 -13.36 26.16 11.27
C LEU A 717 -13.71 27.00 12.52
N ALA A 718 -13.87 28.32 12.35
CA ALA A 718 -14.21 29.29 13.38
C ALA A 718 -15.41 28.84 14.23
N GLY A 719 -16.44 28.29 13.58
CA GLY A 719 -17.64 27.77 14.23
C GLY A 719 -17.50 26.36 14.84
N HIS A 720 -16.36 25.68 14.63
CA HIS A 720 -16.16 24.28 14.99
C HIS A 720 -14.86 24.07 15.77
N PRO A 721 -14.76 24.59 17.01
CA PRO A 721 -13.53 24.52 17.82
C PRO A 721 -13.10 23.08 18.15
N ASP A 722 -14.05 22.19 18.42
CA ASP A 722 -13.77 20.79 18.75
C ASP A 722 -13.21 20.01 17.56
N LEU A 723 -13.75 20.27 16.36
CA LEU A 723 -13.21 19.73 15.11
C LEU A 723 -11.80 20.25 14.84
N ARG A 724 -11.56 21.54 15.06
CA ARG A 724 -10.20 22.12 14.95
C ARG A 724 -9.23 21.46 15.93
N GLY A 725 -9.68 21.19 17.16
CA GLY A 725 -8.90 20.45 18.16
C GLY A 725 -8.53 19.05 17.67
N ALA A 726 -9.52 18.29 17.18
CA ALA A 726 -9.31 16.95 16.62
C ALA A 726 -8.33 16.95 15.43
N LEU A 727 -8.43 17.94 14.53
CA LEU A 727 -7.50 18.12 13.41
C LEU A 727 -6.08 18.41 13.86
N ALA A 728 -5.90 19.28 14.85
CA ALA A 728 -4.57 19.59 15.38
C ALA A 728 -3.90 18.34 15.96
N SER A 729 -4.64 17.52 16.71
CA SER A 729 -4.12 16.25 17.25
C SER A 729 -3.71 15.27 16.14
N LEU A 730 -4.45 15.20 15.04
CA LEU A 730 -4.11 14.35 13.88
C LEU A 730 -2.85 14.85 13.17
N LEU A 731 -2.75 16.15 12.91
CA LEU A 731 -1.59 16.76 12.23
C LEU A 731 -0.31 16.73 13.08
N ASP A 732 -0.44 16.89 14.40
CA ASP A 732 0.71 16.80 15.30
C ASP A 732 1.26 15.37 15.39
N ALA A 733 0.39 14.35 15.26
CA ALA A 733 0.83 12.96 15.13
C ALA A 733 1.62 12.73 13.83
N GLU A 734 1.16 13.27 12.70
CA GLU A 734 1.89 13.22 11.43
C GLU A 734 3.24 13.98 11.50
N ARG A 735 3.26 15.16 12.13
CA ARG A 735 4.48 15.97 12.31
C ARG A 735 5.49 15.34 13.27
N ALA A 736 5.03 14.69 14.34
CA ALA A 736 5.91 13.97 15.26
C ALA A 736 6.62 12.81 14.53
N GLU A 737 5.91 12.13 13.62
CA GLU A 737 6.49 11.10 12.77
C GLU A 737 7.51 11.66 11.76
N PHE A 738 7.26 12.87 11.24
CA PHE A 738 8.18 13.59 10.36
C PHE A 738 9.50 13.96 11.07
N LEU A 739 9.45 14.36 12.35
CA LEU A 739 10.63 14.74 13.13
C LEU A 739 11.47 13.55 13.62
N GLU A 740 10.87 12.37 13.84
CA GLU A 740 11.61 11.16 14.25
C GLU A 740 12.45 10.54 13.11
N LYS A 741 12.24 10.97 11.86
CA LYS A 741 12.97 10.51 10.66
C LYS A 741 14.00 11.51 10.11
N GLY A 742 14.15 12.67 10.75
CA GLY A 742 15.09 13.74 10.37
C GLY A 742 16.52 13.52 10.86
#